data_AF-A0A1E4RWQ2-F1
#
_entry.id   AF-A0A1E4RWQ2-F1
#
_cell.length_a   1.000
_cell.length_b   1.000
_cell.length_c   1.000
_cell.angle_alpha   90.00
_cell.angle_beta   90.00
_cell.angle_gamma   90.00
#
_symmetry.space_group_name_H-M   'P 1'
#
loop_
_entity.id
_entity.type
_entity.pdbx_description
1 polymer ?
#
loop_
_entity_poly.entity_id
_entity_poly.type
_entity_poly.pdbx_seq_one_letter_code
_entity_poly.pdbx_strand_id
1 'polypeptide(L)'
;MSFDPEIQSRIEQVSEKFNEFISRQKNEIVQAKEEYLHTVSQLQSEHKELILKVKECEDREKELGHQLSKEAGDVQGSQSRITELNLRHRQLLEDKRQLESQVEELQGKVVSKREELSKLKQAKSRQSDLDLPETLIYEQLLGFKIEGLKDNLLRFVFENVNSQDPKRQCSLDLNVSNHLYSIERVEPQLPKDKLDALLDSFNESRDLTQFLKHTRQIAIVPEFELESGYLLTRVPVAYKTWGKLNEKGDNCMVICHALTGSSDVADWWGPLLGPGRAFDPTKFFIVCLNSLGSPYGSASPVTLNPETGERWGPEFPLCTVRDDVAIHRLILDSLGVKQIAVVIGGSMGGMLTLEWAFYGVDYVKNIIPLATSARHSAWCISWGEAQRQCIYSDPKYLDGYYDLNDPPATGLGAARMSALLTYRSRNSFEQRFGRKDPNLVKSIKAKNIAPSSPSHRQPSTAQEEHWAIHNEGHKRGRKLADEPVGSETSQERSNSVSSTSTTASSNSVTHRHQTFFSAQSYLRYQGDKFINRFDANCYISITRKLDTHDIARDRDGDLESLLGSLKQQALVVGISSDGLFTYSEQETIAQFMPNAELVKIDSPEGHDAFLLEFASINQMIMDFLNRECADIVNAPGIPWEEEPVTEIKESVFGEAEDVTNW
;
A
#
# COMPACT_ATOMS: atom_id res chain seq x y z
N MET A 1 -20.43 16.69 19.01
CA MET A 1 -19.84 16.77 20.36
C MET A 1 -18.39 17.16 20.16
N SER A 2 -17.71 17.85 21.08
CA SER A 2 -16.25 17.75 21.06
C SER A 2 -15.95 16.25 21.08
N PHE A 3 -14.82 15.79 20.54
CA PHE A 3 -14.21 14.62 21.18
C PHE A 3 -14.41 14.83 22.66
N ASP A 4 -14.95 13.82 23.36
CA ASP A 4 -14.98 13.88 24.81
C ASP A 4 -13.67 14.57 25.22
N PRO A 5 -13.69 15.76 25.86
CA PRO A 5 -12.46 16.51 26.09
C PRO A 5 -11.44 15.61 26.79
N GLU A 6 -11.95 14.60 27.49
CA GLU A 6 -11.23 13.45 27.99
C GLU A 6 -10.53 12.61 26.89
N ILE A 7 -11.15 12.23 25.78
CA ILE A 7 -10.54 11.52 24.64
C ILE A 7 -9.48 12.36 23.91
N GLN A 8 -9.75 13.63 23.59
CA GLN A 8 -8.75 14.47 22.92
C GLN A 8 -7.57 14.78 23.83
N SER A 9 -7.86 15.11 25.10
CA SER A 9 -6.82 15.21 26.12
C SER A 9 -6.11 13.89 26.32
N ARG A 10 -6.78 12.74 26.20
CA ARG A 10 -6.13 11.42 26.26
C ARG A 10 -5.24 11.19 25.05
N ILE A 11 -5.60 11.57 23.83
CA ILE A 11 -4.74 11.43 22.63
C ILE A 11 -3.51 12.34 22.74
N GLU A 12 -3.69 13.58 23.20
CA GLU A 12 -2.57 14.50 23.43
C GLU A 12 -1.68 14.02 24.57
N GLN A 13 -2.26 13.60 25.71
CA GLN A 13 -1.54 12.99 26.82
C GLN A 13 -0.85 11.68 26.42
N VAL A 14 -1.45 10.90 25.52
CA VAL A 14 -0.88 9.67 24.98
C VAL A 14 0.30 10.00 24.08
N SER A 15 0.16 10.98 23.19
CA SER A 15 1.27 11.42 22.34
C SER A 15 2.42 11.99 23.18
N GLU A 16 2.12 12.77 24.21
CA GLU A 16 3.10 13.34 25.12
C GLU A 16 3.78 12.26 25.97
N LYS A 17 3.01 11.35 26.58
CA LYS A 17 3.55 10.20 27.34
C LYS A 17 4.37 9.25 26.48
N PHE A 18 3.96 9.01 25.24
CA PHE A 18 4.70 8.19 24.30
C PHE A 18 6.01 8.86 23.90
N ASN A 19 6.00 10.17 23.61
CA ASN A 19 7.20 10.94 23.33
C ASN A 19 8.17 10.96 24.53
N GLU A 20 7.65 11.13 25.74
CA GLU A 20 8.44 11.04 26.97
C GLU A 20 9.01 9.63 27.19
N PHE A 21 8.21 8.58 26.95
CA PHE A 21 8.63 7.19 27.05
C PHE A 21 9.77 6.88 26.09
N ILE A 22 9.63 7.23 24.80
CA ILE A 22 10.64 7.01 23.77
C ILE A 22 11.92 7.80 24.08
N SER A 23 11.79 9.08 24.45
CA SER A 23 12.94 9.92 24.80
C SER A 23 13.69 9.37 26.02
N ARG A 24 12.95 8.93 27.05
CA ARG A 24 13.52 8.29 28.24
C ARG A 24 14.24 6.98 27.91
N GLN A 25 13.60 6.09 27.14
CA GLN A 25 14.20 4.81 26.75
C GLN A 25 15.44 5.00 25.86
N LYS A 26 15.42 5.97 24.95
CA LYS A 26 16.57 6.34 24.13
C LYS A 26 17.75 6.80 25.00
N ASN A 27 17.51 7.73 25.91
CA ASN A 27 18.56 8.27 26.77
C ASN A 27 19.16 7.21 27.71
N GLU A 28 18.33 6.35 28.31
CA GLU A 28 18.79 5.26 29.18
C GLU A 28 19.64 4.22 28.43
N ILE A 29 19.28 3.90 27.18
CA ILE A 29 20.03 2.95 26.34
C ILE A 29 21.37 3.53 25.91
N VAL A 30 21.38 4.79 25.47
CA VAL A 30 22.61 5.49 25.04
C VAL A 30 23.60 5.57 26.19
N GLN A 31 23.14 6.04 27.37
CA GLN A 31 24.01 6.19 28.54
C GLN A 31 24.56 4.84 29.04
N ALA A 32 23.73 3.80 29.13
CA ALA A 32 24.18 2.48 29.56
C ALA A 32 25.16 1.83 28.56
N LYS A 33 25.00 2.09 27.26
CA LYS A 33 25.90 1.60 26.20
C LYS A 33 27.25 2.30 26.25
N GLU A 34 27.26 3.62 26.45
CA GLU A 34 28.49 4.41 26.58
C GLU A 34 29.30 4.01 27.83
N GLU A 35 28.65 3.87 28.98
CA GLU A 35 29.31 3.42 30.22
C GLU A 35 29.90 2.01 30.09
N TYR A 36 29.17 1.09 29.44
CA TYR A 36 29.66 -0.27 29.18
C TYR A 36 30.86 -0.28 28.23
N LEU A 37 30.78 0.43 27.10
CA LEU A 37 31.86 0.48 26.11
C LEU A 37 33.12 1.13 26.69
N HIS A 38 32.98 2.21 27.46
CA HIS A 38 34.09 2.86 28.14
C HIS A 38 34.78 1.91 29.11
N THR A 39 34.01 1.24 29.97
CA THR A 39 34.55 0.33 31.00
C THR A 39 35.23 -0.89 30.39
N VAL A 40 34.63 -1.51 29.37
CA VAL A 40 35.22 -2.68 28.69
C VAL A 40 36.50 -2.31 27.94
N SER A 41 36.51 -1.16 27.27
CA SER A 41 37.70 -0.66 26.57
C SER A 41 38.87 -0.44 27.54
N GLN A 42 38.60 0.17 28.70
CA GLN A 42 39.61 0.38 29.73
C GLN A 42 40.18 -0.95 30.26
N LEU A 43 39.32 -1.90 30.63
CA LEU A 43 39.74 -3.22 31.13
C LEU A 43 40.51 -4.04 30.08
N GLN A 44 40.13 -3.95 28.81
CA GLN A 44 40.83 -4.62 27.71
C GLN A 44 42.22 -4.01 27.45
N SER A 45 42.35 -2.69 27.60
CA SER A 45 43.63 -2.00 27.48
C SER A 45 44.59 -2.41 28.61
N GLU A 46 44.11 -2.41 29.85
CA GLU A 46 44.88 -2.85 31.03
C GLU A 46 45.31 -4.32 30.91
N HIS A 47 44.41 -5.21 30.47
CA HIS A 47 44.71 -6.63 30.24
C HIS A 47 45.81 -6.82 29.16
N LYS A 48 45.76 -6.04 28.08
CA LYS A 48 46.76 -6.10 27.01
C LYS A 48 48.14 -5.64 27.49
N GLU A 49 48.19 -4.60 28.33
CA GLU A 49 49.44 -4.12 28.92
C GLU A 49 50.05 -5.14 29.88
N LEU A 50 49.22 -5.80 30.71
CA LEU A 50 49.65 -6.85 31.61
C LEU A 50 50.20 -8.08 30.87
N ILE A 51 49.53 -8.54 29.81
CA ILE A 51 50.05 -9.63 28.96
C ILE A 51 51.41 -9.28 28.37
N LEU A 52 51.60 -8.03 27.95
CA LEU A 52 52.88 -7.58 27.42
C LEU A 52 53.98 -7.65 28.49
N LYS A 53 53.68 -7.19 29.71
CA LYS A 53 54.60 -7.26 30.86
C LYS A 53 54.95 -8.69 31.26
N VAL A 54 53.98 -9.61 31.21
CA VAL A 54 54.23 -11.04 31.45
C VAL A 54 55.17 -11.59 30.38
N LYS A 55 54.91 -11.28 29.11
CA LYS A 55 55.77 -11.73 28.00
C LYS A 55 57.19 -11.17 28.08
N GLU A 56 57.35 -9.90 28.42
CA GLU A 56 58.66 -9.30 28.68
C GLU A 56 59.40 -9.96 29.85
N CYS A 57 58.68 -10.37 30.90
CA CYS A 57 59.26 -11.15 32.00
C CYS A 57 59.70 -12.54 31.53
N GLU A 58 58.91 -13.22 30.70
CA GLU A 58 59.28 -14.54 30.13
C GLU A 58 60.51 -14.47 29.23
N ASP A 59 60.63 -13.42 28.42
CA ASP A 59 61.78 -13.23 27.55
C ASP A 59 63.05 -12.91 28.36
N ARG A 60 62.94 -12.06 29.39
CA ARG A 60 64.04 -11.82 30.35
C ARG A 60 64.43 -13.07 31.13
N GLU A 61 63.46 -13.89 31.51
CA GLU A 61 63.68 -15.16 32.19
C GLU A 61 64.52 -16.10 31.33
N LYS A 62 64.17 -16.26 30.05
CA LYS A 62 64.92 -17.06 29.08
C LYS A 62 66.35 -16.54 28.89
N GLU A 63 66.51 -15.22 28.80
CA GLU A 63 67.83 -14.60 28.64
C GLU A 63 68.72 -14.81 29.87
N LEU A 64 68.17 -14.65 31.09
CA LEU A 64 68.88 -14.97 32.34
C LEU A 64 69.22 -16.46 32.44
N GLY A 65 68.32 -17.36 32.01
CA GLY A 65 68.56 -18.79 31.96
C GLY A 65 69.73 -19.15 31.04
N HIS A 66 69.83 -18.49 29.88
CA HIS A 66 70.98 -18.62 28.98
C HIS A 66 72.28 -18.10 29.60
N GLN A 67 72.24 -16.97 30.32
CA GLN A 67 73.42 -16.43 31.02
C GLN A 67 73.91 -17.36 32.13
N LEU A 68 72.99 -17.89 32.95
CA LEU A 68 73.28 -18.88 34.00
C LEU A 68 73.90 -20.15 33.41
N SER A 69 73.39 -20.65 32.29
CA SER A 69 73.95 -21.82 31.60
C SER A 69 75.36 -21.56 31.04
N LYS A 70 75.67 -20.32 30.65
CA LYS A 70 76.98 -19.93 30.12
C LYS A 70 78.02 -19.77 31.24
N GLU A 71 77.65 -19.15 32.36
CA GLU A 71 78.54 -18.99 33.52
C GLU A 71 78.78 -20.30 34.28
N ALA A 72 77.84 -21.26 34.23
CA ALA A 72 78.03 -22.60 34.81
C ALA A 72 79.15 -23.43 34.13
N GLY A 73 79.54 -23.08 32.90
CA GLY A 73 80.62 -23.74 32.15
C GLY A 73 82.04 -23.24 32.48
N ASP A 74 82.18 -22.12 33.18
CA ASP A 74 83.46 -21.44 33.45
C ASP A 74 83.79 -21.52 34.95
N VAL A 75 84.26 -22.69 35.41
CA VAL A 75 84.47 -22.98 36.84
C VAL A 75 85.85 -22.51 37.30
N GLN A 76 85.96 -21.23 37.67
CA GLN A 76 86.73 -20.70 38.82
C GLN A 76 86.72 -19.16 38.79
N GLY A 77 85.70 -18.53 39.38
CA GLY A 77 85.70 -17.08 39.60
C GLY A 77 84.37 -16.39 39.97
N SER A 78 83.20 -17.00 39.72
CA SER A 78 81.94 -16.24 39.72
C SER A 78 80.81 -16.82 40.60
N GLN A 79 81.14 -17.41 41.76
CA GLN A 79 80.14 -17.93 42.71
C GLN A 79 79.15 -16.84 43.17
N SER A 80 79.61 -15.59 43.33
CA SER A 80 78.78 -14.47 43.78
C SER A 80 77.78 -13.99 42.72
N ARG A 81 78.15 -13.98 41.43
CA ARG A 81 77.25 -13.56 40.33
C ARG A 81 76.16 -14.57 40.06
N ILE A 82 76.49 -15.87 40.10
CA ILE A 82 75.50 -16.95 40.00
C ILE A 82 74.49 -16.84 41.16
N THR A 83 74.95 -16.51 42.37
CA THR A 83 74.06 -16.32 43.53
C THR A 83 73.13 -15.11 43.36
N GLU A 84 73.65 -14.00 42.85
CA GLU A 84 72.88 -12.78 42.55
C GLU A 84 71.85 -13.00 41.43
N LEU A 85 72.24 -13.66 40.33
CA LEU A 85 71.35 -14.02 39.23
C LEU A 85 70.25 -15.00 39.68
N ASN A 86 70.58 -15.98 40.52
CA ASN A 86 69.60 -16.90 41.09
C ASN A 86 68.62 -16.21 42.05
N LEU A 87 69.04 -15.16 42.75
CA LEU A 87 68.14 -14.35 43.57
C LEU A 87 67.20 -13.53 42.67
N ARG A 88 67.74 -12.92 41.61
CA ARG A 88 66.96 -12.12 40.66
C ARG A 88 65.96 -12.94 39.85
N HIS A 89 66.33 -14.17 39.46
CA HIS A 89 65.44 -15.11 38.81
C HIS A 89 64.29 -15.53 39.74
N ARG A 90 64.55 -15.78 41.03
CA ARG A 90 63.50 -16.04 42.01
C ARG A 90 62.55 -14.86 42.19
N GLN A 91 63.06 -13.64 42.22
CA GLN A 91 62.20 -12.44 42.31
C GLN A 91 61.29 -12.31 41.09
N LEU A 92 61.82 -12.52 39.88
CA LEU A 92 61.03 -12.49 38.64
C LEU A 92 59.95 -13.56 38.60
N LEU A 93 60.20 -14.75 39.14
CA LEU A 93 59.19 -15.81 39.25
C LEU A 93 58.06 -15.43 40.21
N GLU A 94 58.37 -14.74 41.30
CA GLU A 94 57.38 -14.25 42.26
C GLU A 94 56.53 -13.12 41.65
N ASP A 95 57.17 -12.17 40.98
CA ASP A 95 56.49 -11.06 40.28
C ASP A 95 55.59 -11.59 39.14
N LYS A 96 56.05 -12.61 38.40
CA LYS A 96 55.24 -13.29 37.37
C LYS A 96 53.98 -13.90 37.97
N ARG A 97 54.09 -14.64 39.09
CA ARG A 97 52.92 -15.21 39.77
C ARG A 97 51.93 -14.16 40.24
N GLN A 98 52.41 -13.02 40.75
CA GLN A 98 51.53 -11.91 41.14
C GLN A 98 50.77 -11.33 39.95
N LEU A 99 51.44 -11.14 38.81
CA LEU A 99 50.80 -10.64 37.59
C LEU A 99 49.79 -11.65 37.02
N GLU A 100 50.11 -12.94 37.04
CA GLU A 100 49.17 -14.01 36.63
C GLU A 100 47.90 -14.01 37.50
N SER A 101 48.06 -13.84 38.82
CA SER A 101 46.91 -13.74 39.74
C SER A 101 46.05 -12.50 39.50
N GLN A 102 46.65 -11.34 39.18
CA GLN A 102 45.89 -10.12 38.84
C GLN A 102 45.11 -10.28 37.53
N VAL A 103 45.68 -11.00 36.55
CA VAL A 103 44.99 -11.31 35.29
C VAL A 103 43.77 -12.20 35.53
N GLU A 104 43.88 -13.22 36.39
CA GLU A 104 42.74 -14.06 36.77
C GLU A 104 41.64 -13.26 37.49
N GLU A 105 42.01 -12.34 38.39
CA GLU A 105 41.03 -11.49 39.09
C GLU A 105 40.28 -10.57 38.11
N LEU A 106 40.99 -9.96 37.16
CA LEU A 106 40.39 -9.11 36.12
C LEU A 106 39.48 -9.92 35.19
N GLN A 107 39.87 -11.15 34.83
CA GLN A 107 39.01 -12.06 34.07
C GLN A 107 37.72 -12.38 34.84
N GLY A 108 37.81 -12.60 36.16
CA GLY A 108 36.66 -12.77 37.03
C GLY A 108 35.71 -11.57 37.04
N LYS A 109 36.26 -10.34 37.10
CA LYS A 109 35.45 -9.10 37.03
C LYS A 109 34.74 -8.94 35.68
N VAL A 110 35.39 -9.30 34.58
CA VAL A 110 34.78 -9.29 33.24
C VAL A 110 33.63 -10.28 33.13
N VAL A 111 33.78 -11.49 33.68
CA VAL A 111 32.71 -12.50 33.72
C VAL A 111 31.53 -12.01 34.57
N SER A 112 31.79 -11.48 35.76
CA SER A 112 30.76 -10.90 36.64
C SER A 112 29.95 -9.79 35.95
N LYS A 113 30.63 -8.88 35.23
CA LYS A 113 29.95 -7.82 34.47
C LYS A 113 29.11 -8.35 33.31
N ARG A 114 29.53 -9.45 32.67
CA ARG A 114 28.70 -10.13 31.64
C ARG A 114 27.43 -10.74 32.24
N GLU A 115 27.51 -11.30 33.45
CA GLU A 115 26.34 -11.82 34.16
C GLU A 115 25.37 -10.71 34.58
N GLU A 116 25.90 -9.57 35.04
CA GLU A 116 25.09 -8.39 35.40
C GLU A 116 24.32 -7.84 34.18
N LEU A 117 24.99 -7.77 33.01
CA LEU A 117 24.35 -7.42 31.73
C LEU A 117 23.27 -8.42 31.32
N SER A 118 23.49 -9.72 31.57
CA SER A 118 22.50 -10.77 31.31
C SER A 118 21.24 -10.60 32.17
N LYS A 119 21.41 -10.27 33.46
CA LYS A 119 20.30 -9.96 34.37
C LYS A 119 19.55 -8.70 33.96
N LEU A 120 20.24 -7.65 33.52
CA LEU A 120 19.63 -6.42 33.01
C LEU A 120 18.80 -6.68 31.74
N LYS A 121 19.30 -7.52 30.82
CA LYS A 121 18.55 -7.96 29.63
C LYS A 121 17.29 -8.75 30.00
N GLN A 122 17.36 -9.65 30.97
CA GLN A 122 16.18 -10.35 31.47
C GLN A 122 15.17 -9.41 32.14
N ALA A 123 15.62 -8.41 32.90
CA ALA A 123 14.75 -7.41 33.52
C ALA A 123 14.04 -6.55 32.46
N LYS A 124 14.77 -6.07 31.44
CA LYS A 124 14.18 -5.33 30.31
C LYS A 124 13.22 -6.17 29.45
N SER A 125 13.49 -7.47 29.30
CA SER A 125 12.56 -8.40 28.64
C SER A 125 11.23 -8.51 29.40
N ARG A 126 11.27 -8.56 30.74
CA ARG A 126 10.04 -8.55 31.56
C ARG A 126 9.31 -7.20 31.54
N GLN A 127 10.03 -6.10 31.37
CA GLN A 127 9.45 -4.77 31.17
C GLN A 127 8.71 -4.68 29.82
N SER A 128 9.28 -5.25 28.76
CA SER A 128 8.62 -5.37 27.45
C SER A 128 7.28 -6.12 27.51
N ASP A 129 7.15 -7.11 28.39
CA ASP A 129 5.89 -7.83 28.60
C ASP A 129 4.83 -6.99 29.35
N LEU A 130 5.26 -5.98 30.10
CA LEU A 130 4.38 -5.04 30.83
C LEU A 130 3.91 -3.87 29.95
N ASP A 131 4.72 -3.46 28.96
CA ASP A 131 4.44 -2.37 28.01
C ASP A 131 3.63 -2.84 26.77
N LEU A 132 3.37 -4.16 26.67
CA LEU A 132 2.59 -4.81 25.60
C LEU A 132 1.17 -4.24 25.40
N PRO A 133 0.39 -3.89 26.45
CA PRO A 133 -0.96 -3.38 26.28
C PRO A 133 -1.03 -1.99 25.61
N GLU A 134 -0.04 -1.12 25.82
CA GLU A 134 0.02 0.21 25.17
C GLU A 134 0.44 0.10 23.71
N THR A 135 1.41 -0.77 23.40
CA THR A 135 1.82 -1.05 22.01
C THR A 135 0.68 -1.64 21.18
N LEU A 136 -0.07 -2.60 21.73
CA LEU A 136 -1.27 -3.17 21.09
C LEU A 136 -2.35 -2.13 20.73
N ILE A 137 -2.52 -1.08 21.54
CA ILE A 137 -3.46 0.01 21.24
C ILE A 137 -2.99 0.82 20.03
N TYR A 138 -1.69 1.10 19.91
CA TYR A 138 -1.11 1.80 18.76
C TYR A 138 -1.18 0.97 17.48
N GLU A 139 -0.91 -0.33 17.57
CA GLU A 139 -0.97 -1.26 16.43
C GLU A 139 -2.40 -1.43 15.90
N GLN A 140 -3.39 -1.48 16.80
CA GLN A 140 -4.80 -1.59 16.44
C GLN A 140 -5.36 -0.32 15.79
N LEU A 141 -4.87 0.86 16.19
CA LEU A 141 -5.37 2.14 15.65
C LEU A 141 -4.71 2.55 14.33
N LEU A 142 -3.46 2.17 14.10
CA LEU A 142 -2.65 2.67 12.97
C LEU A 142 -2.35 1.59 11.90
N GLY A 143 -2.71 0.33 12.15
CA GLY A 143 -2.64 -0.72 11.13
C GLY A 143 -1.23 -1.20 10.78
N PHE A 144 -0.28 -1.11 11.71
CA PHE A 144 1.07 -1.68 11.59
C PHE A 144 1.52 -2.28 12.93
N LYS A 145 2.56 -3.11 12.92
CA LYS A 145 3.17 -3.68 14.13
C LYS A 145 4.57 -3.11 14.37
N ILE A 146 4.95 -2.91 15.63
CA ILE A 146 6.31 -2.48 16.01
C ILE A 146 7.01 -3.62 16.72
N GLU A 147 8.02 -4.17 16.06
CA GLU A 147 8.87 -5.22 16.64
C GLU A 147 10.19 -4.62 17.11
N GLY A 148 10.50 -4.77 18.40
CA GLY A 148 11.82 -4.44 18.94
C GLY A 148 12.85 -5.49 18.49
N LEU A 149 13.83 -5.11 17.68
CA LEU A 149 14.93 -5.98 17.27
C LEU A 149 16.17 -5.76 18.16
N LYS A 150 17.12 -6.72 18.11
CA LYS A 150 18.41 -6.59 18.81
C LYS A 150 19.21 -5.39 18.25
N ASP A 151 20.07 -4.81 19.09
CA ASP A 151 21.07 -3.80 18.71
C ASP A 151 20.56 -2.39 18.32
N ASN A 152 19.43 -1.94 18.90
CA ASN A 152 18.80 -0.62 18.67
C ASN A 152 18.12 -0.47 17.31
N LEU A 153 17.57 -1.57 16.80
CA LEU A 153 16.75 -1.59 15.60
C LEU A 153 15.27 -1.67 15.98
N LEU A 154 14.46 -0.81 15.39
CA LEU A 154 13.00 -0.90 15.44
C LEU A 154 12.52 -1.40 14.08
N ARG A 155 11.79 -2.50 14.07
CA ARG A 155 11.15 -3.00 12.86
C ARG A 155 9.71 -2.56 12.82
N PHE A 156 9.36 -1.82 11.78
CA PHE A 156 7.98 -1.51 11.45
C PHE A 156 7.48 -2.56 10.47
N VAL A 157 6.51 -3.38 10.88
CA VAL A 157 5.86 -4.37 10.02
C VAL A 157 4.52 -3.81 9.61
N PHE A 158 4.45 -3.30 8.39
CA PHE A 158 3.20 -2.88 7.79
C PHE A 158 2.51 -4.13 7.24
N GLU A 159 1.32 -4.41 7.73
CA GLU A 159 0.49 -5.51 7.24
C GLU A 159 -0.46 -4.96 6.16
N ASN A 160 -0.88 -5.80 5.20
CA ASN A 160 -1.78 -5.41 4.12
C ASN A 160 -1.28 -4.26 3.20
N VAL A 161 0.05 -4.10 3.05
CA VAL A 161 0.67 -3.08 2.18
C VAL A 161 0.36 -3.31 0.72
N ASN A 162 0.08 -4.56 0.37
CA ASN A 162 -0.35 -4.94 -0.95
C ASN A 162 -1.66 -5.72 -0.82
N SER A 163 -2.74 -5.21 -1.43
CA SER A 163 -4.07 -5.83 -1.41
C SER A 163 -4.17 -7.15 -2.20
N GLN A 164 -3.04 -7.72 -2.61
CA GLN A 164 -2.89 -9.00 -3.33
C GLN A 164 -2.11 -10.06 -2.63
N ASP A 165 -1.37 -9.60 -1.64
CA ASP A 165 -0.57 -10.45 -0.83
C ASP A 165 -0.72 -9.83 0.56
N PRO A 166 -1.80 -10.16 1.26
CA PRO A 166 -2.04 -9.67 2.61
C PRO A 166 -1.04 -10.26 3.61
N LYS A 167 -0.23 -11.24 3.17
CA LYS A 167 0.97 -11.69 3.89
C LYS A 167 2.23 -10.91 3.49
N ARG A 168 2.17 -10.05 2.46
CA ARG A 168 3.25 -9.13 2.06
C ARG A 168 3.36 -8.03 3.08
N GLN A 169 4.10 -8.38 4.11
CA GLN A 169 4.63 -7.45 5.04
C GLN A 169 5.66 -6.59 4.30
N CYS A 170 5.49 -5.27 4.38
CA CYS A 170 6.64 -4.40 4.20
C CYS A 170 7.25 -4.24 5.57
N SER A 171 8.45 -4.75 5.76
CA SER A 171 9.18 -4.52 7.00
C SER A 171 10.31 -3.53 6.75
N LEU A 172 10.40 -2.52 7.60
CA LEU A 172 11.49 -1.54 7.60
C LEU A 172 12.20 -1.58 8.95
N ASP A 173 13.47 -1.95 8.94
CA ASP A 173 14.33 -1.98 10.12
C ASP A 173 15.04 -0.63 10.22
N LEU A 174 14.54 0.21 11.12
CA LEU A 174 15.07 1.54 11.41
C LEU A 174 16.08 1.47 12.54
N ASN A 175 17.30 1.92 12.27
CA ASN A 175 18.33 2.08 13.29
C ASN A 175 18.13 3.40 14.03
N VAL A 176 17.90 3.28 15.33
CA VAL A 176 17.70 4.43 16.23
C VAL A 176 18.94 4.70 17.11
N SER A 177 20.06 4.01 16.86
CA SER A 177 21.28 4.12 17.68
C SER A 177 22.05 5.42 17.48
N ASN A 178 21.81 6.12 16.37
CA ASN A 178 22.60 7.27 15.93
C ASN A 178 21.80 8.58 16.06
N HIS A 179 22.47 9.72 15.92
CA HIS A 179 21.81 11.04 15.91
C HIS A 179 20.86 11.24 14.73
N LEU A 180 21.07 10.49 13.64
CA LEU A 180 20.22 10.43 12.46
C LEU A 180 19.74 8.99 12.29
N TYR A 181 18.47 8.82 11.94
CA TYR A 181 17.91 7.52 11.59
C TYR A 181 18.59 6.99 10.33
N SER A 182 18.86 5.69 10.31
CA SER A 182 19.29 4.97 9.10
C SER A 182 18.42 3.75 8.90
N ILE A 183 18.14 3.43 7.64
CA ILE A 183 17.38 2.23 7.30
C ILE A 183 18.39 1.14 6.99
N GLU A 184 18.43 0.11 7.83
CA GLU A 184 19.39 -0.99 7.69
C GLU A 184 18.86 -2.09 6.78
N ARG A 185 17.53 -2.28 6.79
CA ARG A 185 16.88 -3.33 6.02
C ARG A 185 15.47 -2.92 5.64
N VAL A 186 15.10 -3.23 4.40
CA VAL A 186 13.73 -3.09 3.90
C VAL A 186 13.37 -4.35 3.14
N GLU A 187 12.23 -4.94 3.46
CA GLU A 187 11.74 -6.15 2.81
C GLU A 187 10.29 -5.96 2.39
N PRO A 188 9.95 -6.08 1.09
CA PRO A 188 10.87 -6.22 -0.04
C PRO A 188 11.68 -4.93 -0.29
N GLN A 189 12.79 -5.01 -1.03
CA GLN A 189 13.57 -3.83 -1.40
C GLN A 189 12.70 -2.79 -2.11
N LEU A 190 12.63 -1.58 -1.55
CA LEU A 190 11.95 -0.42 -2.12
C LEU A 190 12.93 0.42 -2.95
N PRO A 191 12.44 1.24 -3.90
CA PRO A 191 13.27 2.16 -4.67
C PRO A 191 14.09 3.06 -3.76
N LYS A 192 15.42 3.04 -3.95
CA LYS A 192 16.37 3.67 -3.03
C LYS A 192 16.19 5.18 -2.97
N ASP A 193 15.86 5.82 -4.09
CA ASP A 193 15.52 7.24 -4.20
C ASP A 193 14.34 7.66 -3.32
N LYS A 194 13.29 6.83 -3.25
CA LYS A 194 12.12 7.07 -2.39
C LYS A 194 12.44 6.83 -0.92
N LEU A 195 13.28 5.84 -0.65
CA LEU A 195 13.73 5.49 0.69
C LEU A 195 14.67 6.55 1.27
N ASP A 196 15.58 7.05 0.45
CA ASP A 196 16.53 8.11 0.79
C ASP A 196 15.76 9.43 1.02
N ALA A 197 14.81 9.79 0.16
CA ALA A 197 13.96 10.96 0.37
C ALA A 197 13.09 10.87 1.65
N LEU A 198 12.57 9.67 1.94
CA LEU A 198 11.82 9.38 3.17
C LEU A 198 12.72 9.50 4.41
N LEU A 199 13.95 8.98 4.32
CA LEU A 199 14.95 9.03 5.39
C LEU A 199 15.46 10.46 5.62
N ASP A 200 15.65 11.24 4.56
CA ASP A 200 16.00 12.64 4.61
C ASP A 200 14.88 13.43 5.32
N SER A 201 13.61 13.19 4.98
CA SER A 201 12.44 13.76 5.67
C SER A 201 12.38 13.39 7.16
N PHE A 202 12.69 12.14 7.53
CA PHE A 202 12.77 11.70 8.94
C PHE A 202 13.89 12.39 9.71
N ASN A 203 15.02 12.62 9.05
CA ASN A 203 16.21 13.21 9.63
C ASN A 203 16.15 14.74 9.71
N GLU A 204 15.44 15.37 8.78
CA GLU A 204 15.15 16.81 8.78
C GLU A 204 14.17 17.19 9.90
N SER A 205 13.05 16.47 10.01
CA SER A 205 12.02 16.73 11.05
C SER A 205 12.43 16.21 12.43
N ARG A 206 13.31 15.21 12.48
CA ARG A 206 13.66 14.41 13.67
C ARG A 206 12.46 13.81 14.40
N ASP A 207 11.30 13.76 13.72
CA ASP A 207 10.01 13.41 14.30
C ASP A 207 9.35 12.26 13.51
N LEU A 208 9.29 11.09 14.13
CA LEU A 208 8.64 9.89 13.57
C LEU A 208 7.13 10.10 13.35
N THR A 209 6.53 11.14 13.93
CA THR A 209 5.08 11.41 13.88
C THR A 209 4.60 11.87 12.50
N GLN A 210 5.44 12.49 11.66
CA GLN A 210 5.06 12.91 10.29
C GLN A 210 4.80 11.72 9.34
N PHE A 211 5.46 10.59 9.58
CA PHE A 211 5.22 9.33 8.88
C PHE A 211 3.81 8.79 9.16
N LEU A 212 3.40 8.84 10.43
CA LEU A 212 2.08 8.42 10.90
C LEU A 212 0.94 9.37 10.48
N LYS A 213 1.27 10.60 10.07
CA LYS A 213 0.29 11.53 9.51
C LYS A 213 -0.05 11.24 8.04
N HIS A 214 0.82 10.53 7.33
CA HIS A 214 0.57 10.03 5.96
C HIS A 214 -0.17 8.68 5.95
N THR A 215 -0.25 7.99 7.09
CA THR A 215 -1.09 6.79 7.25
C THR A 215 -2.55 7.20 7.43
N ARG A 216 -3.43 6.60 6.61
CA ARG A 216 -4.89 6.85 6.53
C ARG A 216 -5.50 6.92 7.93
N GLN A 217 -6.35 7.90 8.19
CA GLN A 217 -7.07 7.97 9.47
C GLN A 217 -8.16 6.89 9.45
N ILE A 218 -8.14 5.96 10.39
CA ILE A 218 -9.19 4.95 10.57
C ILE A 218 -10.00 5.34 11.80
N ALA A 219 -11.27 5.67 11.61
CA ALA A 219 -12.21 5.80 12.71
C ALA A 219 -12.84 4.44 13.01
N ILE A 220 -13.01 4.12 14.29
CA ILE A 220 -13.74 2.92 14.71
C ILE A 220 -15.12 3.36 15.22
N VAL A 221 -16.17 3.01 14.48
CA VAL A 221 -17.56 3.20 14.93
C VAL A 221 -17.91 2.02 15.86
N PRO A 222 -18.24 2.26 17.15
CA PRO A 222 -18.45 1.17 18.10
C PRO A 222 -19.53 0.18 17.67
N GLU A 223 -20.65 0.70 17.19
CA GLU A 223 -21.80 -0.07 16.72
C GLU A 223 -22.47 0.69 15.57
N PHE A 224 -22.88 -0.02 14.53
CA PHE A 224 -23.57 0.54 13.39
C PHE A 224 -24.59 -0.47 12.85
N GLU A 225 -25.87 -0.14 12.93
CA GLU A 225 -26.95 -0.94 12.36
C GLU A 225 -27.12 -0.59 10.88
N LEU A 226 -26.90 -1.59 10.02
CA LEU A 226 -27.14 -1.47 8.58
C LEU A 226 -28.64 -1.35 8.29
N GLU A 227 -29.03 -0.84 7.12
CA GLU A 227 -30.44 -0.78 6.74
C GLU A 227 -31.12 -2.17 6.64
N SER A 228 -30.32 -3.23 6.55
CA SER A 228 -30.79 -4.62 6.63
C SER A 228 -31.21 -5.05 8.05
N GLY A 229 -30.93 -4.24 9.08
CA GLY A 229 -31.07 -4.57 10.49
C GLY A 229 -29.89 -5.36 11.07
N TYR A 230 -28.85 -5.65 10.27
CA TYR A 230 -27.65 -6.30 10.77
C TYR A 230 -26.79 -5.30 11.55
N LEU A 231 -26.42 -5.66 12.78
CA LEU A 231 -25.56 -4.83 13.64
C LEU A 231 -24.08 -5.17 13.42
N LEU A 232 -23.33 -4.22 12.88
CA LEU A 232 -21.87 -4.29 12.85
C LEU A 232 -21.30 -3.69 14.15
N THR A 233 -20.26 -4.31 14.71
CA THR A 233 -19.53 -3.80 15.88
C THR A 233 -18.09 -3.48 15.52
N ARG A 234 -17.47 -2.52 16.22
CA ARG A 234 -16.08 -2.07 16.02
C ARG A 234 -15.74 -1.85 14.55
N VAL A 235 -16.57 -1.07 13.86
CA VAL A 235 -16.55 -0.90 12.41
C VAL A 235 -15.45 0.07 11.99
N PRO A 236 -14.35 -0.37 11.35
CA PRO A 236 -13.37 0.55 10.81
C PRO A 236 -13.93 1.31 9.61
N VAL A 237 -13.68 2.62 9.59
CA VAL A 237 -13.96 3.52 8.46
C VAL A 237 -12.68 4.28 8.17
N ALA A 238 -12.01 3.92 7.07
CA ALA A 238 -10.83 4.65 6.63
C ALA A 238 -11.25 5.96 5.96
N TYR A 239 -10.56 7.05 6.25
CA TYR A 239 -10.77 8.34 5.62
C TYR A 239 -9.45 9.09 5.50
N LYS A 240 -9.44 10.11 4.63
CA LYS A 240 -8.31 11.03 4.47
C LYS A 240 -8.85 12.44 4.35
N THR A 241 -8.11 13.39 4.92
CA THR A 241 -8.47 14.79 4.96
C THR A 241 -7.36 15.66 4.40
N TRP A 242 -7.73 16.79 3.80
CA TRP A 242 -6.83 17.87 3.40
C TRP A 242 -7.38 19.21 3.86
N GLY A 243 -6.51 20.17 4.13
CA GLY A 243 -6.89 21.46 4.70
C GLY A 243 -7.35 21.37 6.16
N LYS A 244 -8.08 22.40 6.62
CA LYS A 244 -8.54 22.50 8.02
C LYS A 244 -10.00 22.95 8.08
N LEU A 245 -10.73 22.35 9.01
CA LEU A 245 -12.09 22.77 9.35
C LEU A 245 -12.05 24.12 10.04
N ASN A 246 -12.87 25.07 9.59
CA ASN A 246 -12.95 26.40 10.18
C ASN A 246 -13.73 26.37 11.50
N GLU A 247 -13.70 27.49 12.26
CA GLU A 247 -14.37 27.59 13.56
C GLU A 247 -15.89 27.39 13.48
N LYS A 248 -16.50 27.71 12.33
CA LYS A 248 -17.94 27.51 12.10
C LYS A 248 -18.30 26.06 11.78
N GLY A 249 -17.33 25.25 11.37
CA GLY A 249 -17.53 23.89 10.90
C GLY A 249 -18.32 23.79 9.59
N ASP A 250 -18.28 24.83 8.74
CA ASP A 250 -19.13 24.96 7.54
C ASP A 250 -18.36 24.92 6.20
N ASN A 251 -17.02 24.84 6.22
CA ASN A 251 -16.18 24.75 5.02
C ASN A 251 -15.83 23.30 4.60
N CYS A 252 -16.63 22.31 5.01
CA CYS A 252 -16.37 20.92 4.68
C CYS A 252 -16.73 20.62 3.21
N MET A 253 -15.80 20.00 2.49
CA MET A 253 -15.99 19.44 1.14
C MET A 253 -15.86 17.92 1.21
N VAL A 254 -16.94 17.21 0.90
CA VAL A 254 -16.93 15.74 0.87
C VAL A 254 -16.69 15.26 -0.55
N ILE A 255 -15.67 14.42 -0.73
CA ILE A 255 -15.38 13.75 -2.00
C ILE A 255 -15.76 12.28 -1.86
N CYS A 256 -16.64 11.80 -2.75
CA CYS A 256 -17.08 10.41 -2.80
C CYS A 256 -16.35 9.66 -3.93
N HIS A 257 -15.60 8.60 -3.58
CA HIS A 257 -14.81 7.84 -4.54
C HIS A 257 -15.66 6.87 -5.39
N ALA A 258 -15.17 6.49 -6.58
CA ALA A 258 -15.82 5.53 -7.47
C ALA A 258 -15.59 4.06 -7.02
N LEU A 259 -16.21 3.09 -7.72
CA LEU A 259 -16.24 1.64 -7.39
C LEU A 259 -14.91 1.09 -6.88
N THR A 260 -13.82 1.36 -7.62
CA THR A 260 -12.51 0.79 -7.30
C THR A 260 -11.53 1.80 -6.73
N GLY A 261 -11.99 3.01 -6.40
CA GLY A 261 -11.20 4.08 -5.79
C GLY A 261 -10.98 3.88 -4.29
N SER A 262 -10.07 4.65 -3.72
CA SER A 262 -9.80 4.69 -2.27
C SER A 262 -10.12 6.08 -1.69
N SER A 263 -9.99 6.24 -0.37
CA SER A 263 -10.07 7.55 0.28
C SER A 263 -8.95 8.51 -0.11
N ASP A 264 -7.91 8.06 -0.83
CA ASP A 264 -6.80 8.91 -1.26
C ASP A 264 -7.09 9.61 -2.59
N VAL A 265 -7.79 10.73 -2.51
CA VAL A 265 -8.18 11.56 -3.67
C VAL A 265 -6.96 11.97 -4.52
N ALA A 266 -5.79 12.18 -3.89
CA ALA A 266 -4.59 12.59 -4.62
C ALA A 266 -4.13 11.55 -5.66
N ASP A 267 -4.49 10.27 -5.50
CA ASP A 267 -4.08 9.17 -6.39
C ASP A 267 -4.91 9.08 -7.70
N TRP A 268 -6.11 9.64 -7.72
CA TRP A 268 -7.04 9.52 -8.85
C TRP A 268 -7.65 10.84 -9.33
N TRP A 269 -7.65 11.86 -8.47
CA TRP A 269 -8.05 13.24 -8.77
C TRP A 269 -7.00 14.27 -8.33
N GLY A 270 -5.74 13.85 -8.19
CA GLY A 270 -4.60 14.72 -7.84
C GLY A 270 -4.54 16.06 -8.59
N PRO A 271 -4.75 16.12 -9.92
CA PRO A 271 -4.72 17.38 -10.67
C PRO A 271 -5.79 18.41 -10.28
N LEU A 272 -6.83 18.00 -9.54
CA LEU A 272 -7.88 18.88 -9.01
C LEU A 272 -7.55 19.36 -7.59
N LEU A 273 -6.53 18.78 -6.94
CA LEU A 273 -6.16 19.04 -5.55
C LEU A 273 -4.98 20.01 -5.45
N GLY A 274 -5.18 21.13 -4.75
CA GLY A 274 -4.13 22.08 -4.42
C GLY A 274 -4.60 23.54 -4.39
N PRO A 275 -3.74 24.47 -3.93
CA PRO A 275 -4.08 25.89 -3.89
C PRO A 275 -4.54 26.44 -5.24
N GLY A 276 -5.69 27.12 -5.28
CA GLY A 276 -6.30 27.66 -6.49
C GLY A 276 -6.91 26.62 -7.45
N ARG A 277 -7.04 25.36 -7.04
CA ARG A 277 -7.73 24.29 -7.78
C ARG A 277 -9.12 24.04 -7.21
N ALA A 278 -9.90 23.19 -7.89
CA ALA A 278 -11.25 22.82 -7.46
C ALA A 278 -11.29 22.30 -6.02
N PHE A 279 -10.32 21.47 -5.64
CA PHE A 279 -10.15 20.97 -4.27
C PHE A 279 -9.02 21.75 -3.62
N ASP A 280 -9.32 22.98 -3.19
CA ASP A 280 -8.35 23.87 -2.55
C ASP A 280 -8.28 23.64 -1.03
N PRO A 281 -7.21 23.00 -0.50
CA PRO A 281 -7.08 22.74 0.94
C PRO A 281 -6.77 24.01 1.75
N THR A 282 -6.45 25.13 1.10
CA THR A 282 -6.32 26.43 1.79
C THR A 282 -7.68 27.04 2.10
N LYS A 283 -8.76 26.57 1.46
CA LYS A 283 -10.13 27.09 1.63
C LYS A 283 -11.05 26.10 2.31
N PHE A 284 -11.00 24.85 1.87
CA PHE A 284 -11.91 23.80 2.30
C PHE A 284 -11.23 22.84 3.28
N PHE A 285 -12.03 22.29 4.19
CA PHE A 285 -11.73 21.02 4.84
C PHE A 285 -12.22 19.90 3.94
N ILE A 286 -11.31 19.35 3.15
CA ILE A 286 -11.62 18.32 2.17
C ILE A 286 -11.53 16.97 2.88
N VAL A 287 -12.52 16.11 2.69
CA VAL A 287 -12.56 14.77 3.28
C VAL A 287 -13.08 13.77 2.27
N CYS A 288 -12.42 12.61 2.20
CA CYS A 288 -12.90 11.46 1.45
C CYS A 288 -12.91 10.25 2.39
N LEU A 289 -14.07 9.62 2.51
CA LEU A 289 -14.27 8.45 3.37
C LEU A 289 -14.43 7.21 2.49
N ASN A 290 -13.71 6.16 2.84
CA ASN A 290 -13.72 4.91 2.11
C ASN A 290 -15.01 4.14 2.42
N SER A 291 -15.67 3.67 1.36
CA SER A 291 -16.94 2.95 1.42
C SER A 291 -16.78 1.59 2.13
N LEU A 292 -17.83 1.12 2.81
CA LEU A 292 -17.88 -0.25 3.36
C LEU A 292 -17.77 -1.27 2.21
N GLY A 293 -17.23 -2.46 2.46
CA GLY A 293 -16.96 -3.47 1.42
C GLY A 293 -15.72 -3.19 0.55
N SER A 294 -15.10 -2.02 0.65
CA SER A 294 -13.85 -1.68 -0.04
C SER A 294 -12.63 -2.33 0.62
N PRO A 295 -11.64 -2.83 -0.14
CA PRO A 295 -10.41 -3.41 0.42
C PRO A 295 -9.45 -2.35 1.01
N TYR A 296 -9.81 -1.06 1.01
CA TYR A 296 -8.92 0.05 1.32
C TYR A 296 -9.06 0.62 2.75
N GLY A 297 -9.43 -0.23 3.72
CA GLY A 297 -9.30 0.03 5.15
C GLY A 297 -10.62 0.09 5.93
N SER A 298 -11.74 0.41 5.26
CA SER A 298 -13.06 0.32 5.89
C SER A 298 -13.52 -1.15 6.02
N ALA A 299 -14.49 -1.40 6.90
CA ALA A 299 -15.04 -2.74 7.12
C ALA A 299 -15.47 -3.37 5.79
N SER A 300 -15.00 -4.58 5.54
CA SER A 300 -15.10 -5.26 4.25
C SER A 300 -14.80 -6.76 4.36
N PRO A 301 -15.01 -7.55 3.29
CA PRO A 301 -14.62 -8.96 3.23
C PRO A 301 -13.19 -9.28 3.65
N VAL A 302 -12.25 -8.35 3.46
CA VAL A 302 -10.83 -8.57 3.81
C VAL A 302 -10.47 -8.12 5.23
N THR A 303 -11.39 -7.45 5.94
CA THR A 303 -11.19 -7.07 7.36
C THR A 303 -11.55 -8.21 8.31
N LEU A 304 -11.10 -8.09 9.56
CA LEU A 304 -11.41 -9.06 10.60
C LEU A 304 -12.85 -8.90 11.09
N ASN A 305 -13.52 -10.03 11.25
CA ASN A 305 -14.75 -10.13 12.00
C ASN A 305 -14.42 -10.05 13.51
N PRO A 306 -14.98 -9.05 14.22
CA PRO A 306 -14.72 -8.86 15.64
C PRO A 306 -15.17 -10.04 16.52
N GLU A 307 -16.16 -10.82 16.10
CA GLU A 307 -16.72 -11.93 16.88
C GLU A 307 -15.89 -13.20 16.76
N THR A 308 -15.42 -13.51 15.55
CA THR A 308 -14.68 -14.76 15.28
C THR A 308 -13.16 -14.56 15.36
N GLY A 309 -12.67 -13.34 15.17
CA GLY A 309 -11.25 -13.06 15.00
C GLY A 309 -10.67 -13.49 13.65
N GLU A 310 -11.50 -14.06 12.77
CA GLU A 310 -11.14 -14.45 11.41
C GLU A 310 -11.58 -13.37 10.41
N ARG A 311 -11.17 -13.45 9.14
CA ARG A 311 -11.65 -12.52 8.12
C ARG A 311 -13.14 -12.75 7.85
N TRP A 312 -13.86 -11.68 7.52
CA TRP A 312 -15.26 -11.79 7.09
C TRP A 312 -15.45 -12.66 5.83
N GLY A 313 -14.55 -12.51 4.85
CA GLY A 313 -14.66 -13.22 3.58
C GLY A 313 -16.04 -13.05 2.93
N PRO A 314 -16.68 -14.11 2.44
CA PRO A 314 -18.00 -14.03 1.79
C PRO A 314 -19.14 -13.76 2.78
N GLU A 315 -18.90 -13.83 4.09
CA GLU A 315 -19.92 -13.60 5.13
C GLU A 315 -20.06 -12.12 5.51
N PHE A 316 -19.25 -11.22 4.92
CA PHE A 316 -19.39 -9.79 5.15
C PHE A 316 -20.80 -9.33 4.74
N PRO A 317 -21.55 -8.64 5.63
CA PRO A 317 -22.91 -8.22 5.32
C PRO A 317 -22.98 -7.29 4.10
N LEU A 318 -24.06 -7.42 3.32
CA LEU A 318 -24.34 -6.50 2.22
C LEU A 318 -24.62 -5.11 2.79
N CYS A 319 -23.70 -4.18 2.53
CA CYS A 319 -23.87 -2.76 2.82
C CYS A 319 -24.41 -2.04 1.58
N THR A 320 -25.19 -0.99 1.77
CA THR A 320 -25.76 -0.20 0.68
C THR A 320 -25.10 1.17 0.54
N VAL A 321 -25.49 1.93 -0.49
CA VAL A 321 -25.06 3.33 -0.64
C VAL A 321 -25.53 4.20 0.54
N ARG A 322 -26.71 3.90 1.09
CA ARG A 322 -27.27 4.62 2.26
C ARG A 322 -26.50 4.31 3.53
N ASP A 323 -26.07 3.05 3.71
CA ASP A 323 -25.21 2.66 4.83
C ASP A 323 -23.88 3.42 4.82
N ASP A 324 -23.25 3.57 3.64
CA ASP A 324 -22.01 4.35 3.50
C ASP A 324 -22.24 5.82 3.93
N VAL A 325 -23.26 6.47 3.38
CA VAL A 325 -23.57 7.87 3.69
C VAL A 325 -23.91 8.05 5.18
N ALA A 326 -24.65 7.11 5.78
CA ALA A 326 -25.02 7.14 7.18
C ALA A 326 -23.82 6.97 8.11
N ILE A 327 -22.93 5.99 7.86
CA ILE A 327 -21.74 5.81 8.69
C ILE A 327 -20.73 6.94 8.48
N HIS A 328 -20.59 7.44 7.25
CA HIS A 328 -19.71 8.58 6.95
C HIS A 328 -20.15 9.83 7.70
N ARG A 329 -21.46 10.08 7.80
CA ARG A 329 -22.00 11.18 8.60
C ARG A 329 -21.57 11.10 10.06
N LEU A 330 -21.59 9.91 10.68
CA LEU A 330 -21.12 9.75 12.07
C LEU A 330 -19.66 10.20 12.21
N ILE A 331 -18.82 9.89 11.24
CA ILE A 331 -17.42 10.33 11.22
C ILE A 331 -17.34 11.86 11.06
N LEU A 332 -18.05 12.45 10.10
CA LEU A 332 -18.06 13.90 9.90
C LEU A 332 -18.55 14.67 11.14
N ASP A 333 -19.62 14.19 11.77
CA ASP A 333 -20.17 14.78 13.00
C ASP A 333 -19.15 14.69 14.16
N SER A 334 -18.36 13.61 14.23
CA SER A 334 -17.28 13.43 15.20
C SER A 334 -16.07 14.35 14.94
N LEU A 335 -15.78 14.64 13.67
CA LEU A 335 -14.73 15.59 13.24
C LEU A 335 -15.13 17.05 13.47
N GLY A 336 -16.37 17.30 13.92
CA GLY A 336 -16.87 18.61 14.26
C GLY A 336 -17.58 19.34 13.12
N VAL A 337 -17.77 18.69 11.96
CA VAL A 337 -18.51 19.26 10.82
C VAL A 337 -19.93 19.62 11.26
N LYS A 338 -20.33 20.86 10.99
CA LYS A 338 -21.68 21.38 11.26
C LYS A 338 -22.50 21.49 10.00
N GLN A 339 -21.84 21.75 8.88
CA GLN A 339 -22.43 21.86 7.57
C GLN A 339 -21.39 21.49 6.51
N ILE A 340 -21.85 20.79 5.49
CA ILE A 340 -21.08 20.44 4.30
C ILE A 340 -21.35 21.53 3.26
N ALA A 341 -20.30 22.23 2.86
CA ALA A 341 -20.34 23.23 1.81
C ALA A 341 -20.70 22.59 0.47
N VAL A 342 -20.08 21.45 0.15
CA VAL A 342 -20.32 20.73 -1.10
C VAL A 342 -19.98 19.25 -0.99
N VAL A 343 -20.79 18.40 -1.62
CA VAL A 343 -20.49 16.97 -1.84
C VAL A 343 -20.24 16.73 -3.32
N ILE A 344 -19.15 16.06 -3.67
CA ILE A 344 -18.68 15.86 -5.05
C ILE A 344 -18.39 14.38 -5.27
N GLY A 345 -18.85 13.79 -6.37
CA GLY A 345 -18.58 12.38 -6.64
C GLY A 345 -18.90 11.95 -8.07
N GLY A 346 -18.02 11.14 -8.65
CA GLY A 346 -18.19 10.54 -9.98
C GLY A 346 -18.64 9.08 -9.90
N SER A 347 -19.43 8.61 -10.87
CA SER A 347 -19.83 7.19 -10.96
C SER A 347 -20.59 6.72 -9.70
N MET A 348 -20.14 5.66 -9.03
CA MET A 348 -20.60 5.26 -7.69
C MET A 348 -20.58 6.43 -6.70
N GLY A 349 -19.53 7.25 -6.72
CA GLY A 349 -19.44 8.42 -5.84
C GLY A 349 -20.58 9.42 -6.08
N GLY A 350 -21.07 9.53 -7.31
CA GLY A 350 -22.24 10.34 -7.64
C GLY A 350 -23.54 9.80 -7.05
N MET A 351 -23.65 8.48 -6.84
CA MET A 351 -24.77 7.86 -6.13
C MET A 351 -24.77 8.29 -4.67
N LEU A 352 -23.61 8.24 -4.01
CA LEU A 352 -23.44 8.73 -2.64
C LEU A 352 -23.77 10.23 -2.56
N THR A 353 -23.30 11.02 -3.53
CA THR A 353 -23.60 12.47 -3.61
C THR A 353 -25.11 12.76 -3.63
N LEU A 354 -25.89 11.98 -4.38
CA LEU A 354 -27.35 12.12 -4.40
C LEU A 354 -27.98 11.68 -3.07
N GLU A 355 -27.47 10.61 -2.44
CA GLU A 355 -27.97 10.16 -1.14
C GLU A 355 -27.65 11.16 0.00
N TRP A 356 -26.49 11.82 -0.04
CA TRP A 356 -26.15 12.92 0.87
C TRP A 356 -27.17 14.06 0.85
N ALA A 357 -27.77 14.35 -0.31
CA ALA A 357 -28.74 15.44 -0.45
C ALA A 357 -30.01 15.24 0.42
N PHE A 358 -30.33 14.00 0.82
CA PHE A 358 -31.48 13.73 1.69
C PHE A 358 -31.28 14.17 3.15
N TYR A 359 -30.07 14.57 3.56
CA TYR A 359 -29.87 15.25 4.86
C TYR A 359 -30.31 16.72 4.86
N GLY A 360 -30.79 17.23 3.72
CA GLY A 360 -31.36 18.56 3.61
C GLY A 360 -30.31 19.67 3.47
N VAL A 361 -30.78 20.84 3.02
CA VAL A 361 -29.94 22.00 2.71
C VAL A 361 -29.22 22.59 3.93
N ASP A 362 -29.77 22.36 5.12
CA ASP A 362 -29.17 22.84 6.37
C ASP A 362 -27.85 22.11 6.68
N TYR A 363 -27.75 20.83 6.30
CA TYR A 363 -26.53 20.04 6.51
C TYR A 363 -25.68 19.93 5.24
N VAL A 364 -26.28 19.80 4.06
CA VAL A 364 -25.56 19.74 2.77
C VAL A 364 -26.05 20.87 1.88
N LYS A 365 -25.21 21.90 1.68
CA LYS A 365 -25.59 23.08 0.89
C LYS A 365 -25.66 22.82 -0.60
N ASN A 366 -24.60 22.20 -1.14
CA ASN A 366 -24.40 22.05 -2.58
C ASN A 366 -24.00 20.60 -2.93
N ILE A 367 -24.33 20.16 -4.13
CA ILE A 367 -23.92 18.83 -4.64
C ILE A 367 -23.39 18.90 -6.07
N ILE A 368 -22.44 18.04 -6.40
CA ILE A 368 -21.89 17.88 -7.74
C ILE A 368 -21.86 16.38 -8.08
N PRO A 369 -22.96 15.82 -8.60
CA PRO A 369 -22.98 14.47 -9.15
C PRO A 369 -22.41 14.46 -10.57
N LEU A 370 -21.36 13.65 -10.80
CA LEU A 370 -20.71 13.50 -12.11
C LEU A 370 -20.92 12.09 -12.65
N ALA A 371 -21.28 11.96 -13.93
CA ALA A 371 -21.34 10.68 -14.67
C ALA A 371 -22.03 9.56 -13.86
N THR A 372 -23.25 9.82 -13.37
CA THR A 372 -23.96 8.93 -12.45
C THR A 372 -25.45 8.90 -12.78
N SER A 373 -26.23 8.12 -12.04
CA SER A 373 -27.69 8.05 -12.17
C SER A 373 -28.37 8.07 -10.80
N ALA A 374 -29.64 8.48 -10.79
CA ALA A 374 -30.47 8.46 -9.58
C ALA A 374 -30.92 7.05 -9.17
N ARG A 375 -30.76 6.07 -10.06
CA ARG A 375 -31.08 4.66 -9.85
C ARG A 375 -30.16 3.79 -10.70
N HIS A 376 -29.68 2.69 -10.15
CA HIS A 376 -28.89 1.72 -10.91
C HIS A 376 -29.77 1.05 -11.97
N SER A 377 -29.44 1.25 -13.25
CA SER A 377 -30.27 0.79 -14.35
C SER A 377 -30.16 -0.72 -14.55
N ALA A 378 -31.14 -1.33 -15.21
CA ALA A 378 -31.07 -2.75 -15.59
C ALA A 378 -29.83 -3.06 -16.45
N TRP A 379 -29.35 -2.09 -17.24
CA TRP A 379 -28.11 -2.18 -18.00
C TRP A 379 -26.88 -2.31 -17.09
N CYS A 380 -26.73 -1.42 -16.12
CA CYS A 380 -25.62 -1.47 -15.16
C CYS A 380 -25.68 -2.74 -14.30
N ILE A 381 -26.86 -3.12 -13.83
CA ILE A 381 -27.08 -4.38 -13.08
C ILE A 381 -26.64 -5.59 -13.91
N SER A 382 -26.99 -5.64 -15.20
CA SER A 382 -26.64 -6.75 -16.10
C SER A 382 -25.12 -6.86 -16.31
N TRP A 383 -24.43 -5.74 -16.48
CA TRP A 383 -22.96 -5.72 -16.58
C TRP A 383 -22.29 -6.12 -15.28
N GLY A 384 -22.76 -5.61 -14.15
CA GLY A 384 -22.29 -6.02 -12.83
C GLY A 384 -22.47 -7.52 -12.59
N GLU A 385 -23.60 -8.10 -12.99
CA GLU A 385 -23.82 -9.54 -12.90
C GLU A 385 -22.88 -10.33 -13.82
N ALA A 386 -22.68 -9.92 -15.06
CA ALA A 386 -21.73 -10.58 -15.97
C ALA A 386 -20.30 -10.56 -15.40
N GLN A 387 -19.88 -9.44 -14.80
CA GLN A 387 -18.58 -9.32 -14.13
C GLN A 387 -18.47 -10.25 -12.91
N ARG A 388 -19.51 -10.35 -12.08
CA ARG A 388 -19.55 -11.29 -10.95
C ARG A 388 -19.50 -12.75 -11.41
N GLN A 389 -20.20 -13.09 -12.49
CA GLN A 389 -20.17 -14.43 -13.08
C GLN A 389 -18.76 -14.82 -13.58
N CYS A 390 -17.95 -13.86 -14.06
CA CYS A 390 -16.55 -14.12 -14.34
C CYS A 390 -15.80 -14.64 -13.10
N ILE A 391 -16.01 -14.00 -11.95
CA ILE A 391 -15.39 -14.41 -10.67
C ILE A 391 -15.93 -15.77 -10.23
N TYR A 392 -17.25 -15.96 -10.21
CA TYR A 392 -17.88 -17.21 -9.78
C TYR A 392 -17.46 -18.41 -10.62
N SER A 393 -17.18 -18.20 -11.92
CA SER A 393 -16.72 -19.24 -12.83
C SER A 393 -15.25 -19.64 -12.64
N ASP A 394 -14.45 -18.87 -11.89
CA ASP A 394 -13.07 -19.23 -11.61
C ASP A 394 -13.04 -20.37 -10.58
N PRO A 395 -12.43 -21.54 -10.88
CA PRO A 395 -12.35 -22.65 -9.94
C PRO A 395 -11.66 -22.32 -8.61
N LYS A 396 -10.88 -21.22 -8.55
CA LYS A 396 -10.27 -20.73 -7.31
C LYS A 396 -11.21 -19.89 -6.46
N TYR A 397 -12.42 -19.55 -6.92
CA TYR A 397 -13.33 -18.72 -6.14
C TYR A 397 -13.76 -19.42 -4.85
N LEU A 398 -13.97 -20.74 -4.87
CA LEU A 398 -14.26 -21.55 -3.68
C LEU A 398 -15.35 -20.93 -2.77
N ASP A 399 -16.45 -20.49 -3.40
CA ASP A 399 -17.57 -19.80 -2.72
C ASP A 399 -17.17 -18.57 -1.90
N GLY A 400 -16.05 -17.93 -2.27
CA GLY A 400 -15.48 -16.78 -1.59
C GLY A 400 -14.49 -17.12 -0.47
N TYR A 401 -14.26 -18.40 -0.16
CA TYR A 401 -13.32 -18.86 0.87
C TYR A 401 -11.90 -19.11 0.36
N TYR A 402 -11.50 -18.45 -0.73
CA TYR A 402 -10.19 -18.63 -1.35
C TYR A 402 -9.02 -18.15 -0.48
N ASP A 403 -7.84 -18.76 -0.65
CA ASP A 403 -6.61 -18.24 -0.06
C ASP A 403 -6.23 -16.94 -0.78
N LEU A 404 -5.91 -15.89 -0.01
CA LEU A 404 -5.53 -14.59 -0.59
C LEU A 404 -4.19 -14.64 -1.35
N ASN A 405 -3.37 -15.67 -1.14
CA ASN A 405 -2.17 -15.93 -1.93
C ASN A 405 -2.48 -16.68 -3.24
N ASP A 406 -3.69 -17.23 -3.37
CA ASP A 406 -4.14 -17.93 -4.56
C ASP A 406 -5.58 -17.52 -4.97
N PRO A 407 -5.83 -16.22 -5.21
CA PRO A 407 -7.17 -15.70 -5.46
C PRO A 407 -7.72 -16.14 -6.83
N PRO A 408 -9.04 -15.95 -7.09
CA PRO A 408 -9.68 -16.15 -8.40
C PRO A 408 -9.26 -15.07 -9.43
N ALA A 409 -7.96 -14.95 -9.67
CA ALA A 409 -7.34 -13.91 -10.47
C ALA A 409 -7.75 -13.97 -11.95
N THR A 410 -8.11 -15.15 -12.48
CA THR A 410 -8.57 -15.22 -13.88
C THR A 410 -9.98 -14.64 -14.01
N GLY A 411 -10.87 -14.99 -13.07
CA GLY A 411 -12.21 -14.43 -12.99
C GLY A 411 -12.22 -12.93 -12.72
N LEU A 412 -11.43 -12.46 -11.74
CA LEU A 412 -11.32 -11.03 -11.41
C LEU A 412 -10.69 -10.22 -12.55
N GLY A 413 -9.66 -10.76 -13.20
CA GLY A 413 -9.05 -10.13 -14.38
C GLY A 413 -10.05 -10.02 -15.54
N ALA A 414 -10.85 -11.06 -15.79
CA ALA A 414 -11.92 -11.03 -16.79
C ALA A 414 -13.01 -10.01 -16.44
N ALA A 415 -13.44 -9.94 -15.18
CA ALA A 415 -14.37 -8.93 -14.70
C ALA A 415 -13.86 -7.51 -14.97
N ARG A 416 -12.58 -7.22 -14.67
CA ARG A 416 -11.98 -5.91 -14.99
C ARG A 416 -11.92 -5.63 -16.48
N MET A 417 -11.53 -6.61 -17.30
CA MET A 417 -11.50 -6.43 -18.76
C MET A 417 -12.89 -6.08 -19.29
N SER A 418 -13.93 -6.76 -18.82
CA SER A 418 -15.32 -6.44 -19.18
C SER A 418 -15.74 -5.05 -18.71
N ALA A 419 -15.37 -4.65 -17.49
CA ALA A 419 -15.64 -3.32 -16.96
C ALA A 419 -15.00 -2.20 -17.81
N LEU A 420 -13.72 -2.36 -18.21
CA LEU A 420 -13.01 -1.38 -19.04
C LEU A 420 -13.69 -1.12 -20.40
N LEU A 421 -14.34 -2.13 -20.97
CA LEU A 421 -15.08 -1.98 -22.22
C LEU A 421 -16.36 -1.16 -22.03
N THR A 422 -16.93 -1.14 -20.83
CA THR A 422 -18.09 -0.29 -20.49
C THR A 422 -17.68 1.11 -20.06
N TYR A 423 -16.45 1.27 -19.55
CA TYR A 423 -15.97 2.58 -19.09
C TYR A 423 -15.46 3.46 -20.24
N ARG A 424 -15.13 2.88 -21.39
CA ARG A 424 -14.68 3.60 -22.58
C ARG A 424 -15.70 3.54 -23.69
N SER A 425 -15.57 4.45 -24.66
CA SER A 425 -16.37 4.37 -25.88
C SER A 425 -15.76 3.42 -26.91
N ARG A 426 -16.62 2.85 -27.78
CA ARG A 426 -16.19 2.08 -28.96
C ARG A 426 -15.15 2.83 -29.79
N ASN A 427 -15.39 4.12 -30.05
CA ASN A 427 -14.55 4.91 -30.94
C ASN A 427 -13.18 5.20 -30.32
N SER A 428 -13.11 5.41 -29.00
CA SER A 428 -11.82 5.52 -28.28
C SER A 428 -10.98 4.25 -28.46
N PHE A 429 -11.58 3.06 -28.31
CA PHE A 429 -10.89 1.80 -28.54
C PHE A 429 -10.43 1.60 -30.00
N GLU A 430 -11.27 1.92 -30.98
CA GLU A 430 -10.92 1.79 -32.40
C GLU A 430 -9.75 2.72 -32.78
N GLN A 431 -9.79 3.98 -32.34
CA GLN A 431 -8.74 4.96 -32.61
C GLN A 431 -7.40 4.56 -31.97
N ARG A 432 -7.43 4.02 -30.75
CA ARG A 432 -6.23 3.62 -30.00
C ARG A 432 -5.60 2.37 -30.57
N PHE A 433 -6.37 1.31 -30.75
CA PHE A 433 -5.83 -0.02 -31.01
C PHE A 433 -6.02 -0.49 -32.45
N GLY A 434 -7.22 -0.33 -33.01
CA GLY A 434 -7.59 -0.90 -34.31
C GLY A 434 -7.11 -2.35 -34.46
N ARG A 435 -6.49 -2.66 -35.60
CA ARG A 435 -5.92 -3.99 -35.90
C ARG A 435 -4.40 -4.07 -35.70
N LYS A 436 -3.80 -3.19 -34.88
CA LYS A 436 -2.33 -3.10 -34.70
C LYS A 436 -1.73 -4.39 -34.10
N ASP A 437 -0.55 -4.78 -34.59
CA ASP A 437 0.25 -5.90 -34.05
C ASP A 437 1.08 -5.44 -32.83
N PRO A 438 0.90 -6.06 -31.65
CA PRO A 438 1.67 -5.74 -30.44
C PRO A 438 3.19 -5.84 -30.61
N ASN A 439 3.67 -6.80 -31.41
CA ASN A 439 5.10 -7.07 -31.59
C ASN A 439 5.74 -6.03 -32.50
N LEU A 440 4.99 -5.52 -33.48
CA LEU A 440 5.43 -4.40 -34.32
C LEU A 440 5.52 -3.10 -33.51
N VAL A 441 4.55 -2.84 -32.63
CA VAL A 441 4.57 -1.69 -31.72
C VAL A 441 5.78 -1.77 -30.77
N LYS A 442 6.05 -2.95 -30.18
CA LYS A 442 7.21 -3.17 -29.31
C LYS A 442 8.55 -3.04 -30.05
N SER A 443 8.68 -3.60 -31.25
CA SER A 443 9.92 -3.55 -32.05
C SER A 443 10.25 -2.16 -32.60
N ILE A 444 9.24 -1.33 -32.90
CA ILE A 444 9.44 0.09 -33.24
C ILE A 444 10.01 0.86 -32.02
N LYS A 445 9.60 0.49 -30.80
CA LYS A 445 10.06 1.12 -29.55
C LYS A 445 11.40 0.56 -29.03
N ALA A 446 11.70 -0.72 -29.26
CA ALA A 446 12.87 -1.43 -28.74
C ALA A 446 14.20 -1.13 -29.48
N LYS A 447 14.32 -0.03 -30.24
CA LYS A 447 15.60 0.38 -30.85
C LYS A 447 16.70 0.73 -29.83
N ASN A 448 16.40 0.74 -28.53
CA ASN A 448 17.38 0.82 -27.44
C ASN A 448 17.00 -0.14 -26.29
N ILE A 449 17.28 -1.45 -26.42
CA ILE A 449 17.64 -2.42 -25.36
C ILE A 449 17.61 -3.84 -25.95
N ALA A 450 18.65 -4.63 -25.67
CA ALA A 450 18.79 -6.01 -26.13
C ALA A 450 17.74 -6.93 -25.46
N PRO A 451 17.13 -7.89 -26.19
CA PRO A 451 16.10 -8.73 -25.62
C PRO A 451 16.70 -9.90 -24.84
N SER A 452 16.37 -9.97 -23.55
CA SER A 452 16.37 -11.21 -22.78
C SER A 452 14.92 -11.67 -22.61
N SER A 453 14.57 -12.82 -23.20
CA SER A 453 13.33 -13.52 -22.87
C SER A 453 13.55 -15.03 -22.91
N PRO A 454 12.85 -15.80 -22.07
CA PRO A 454 13.13 -17.21 -21.86
C PRO A 454 12.68 -18.05 -23.07
N SER A 455 13.38 -19.17 -23.27
CA SER A 455 13.13 -20.12 -24.35
C SER A 455 11.76 -20.81 -24.23
N HIS A 456 10.73 -20.27 -24.89
CA HIS A 456 9.53 -21.04 -25.20
C HIS A 456 9.77 -21.82 -26.49
N ARG A 457 9.60 -23.16 -26.43
CA ARG A 457 9.65 -24.03 -27.59
C ARG A 457 8.63 -23.57 -28.62
N GLN A 458 9.09 -23.23 -29.81
CA GLN A 458 8.22 -22.82 -30.92
C GLN A 458 7.39 -24.01 -31.39
N PRO A 459 6.11 -23.81 -31.78
CA PRO A 459 5.29 -24.88 -32.36
C PRO A 459 6.01 -25.51 -33.56
N SER A 460 6.12 -26.83 -33.53
CA SER A 460 6.82 -27.63 -34.54
C SER A 460 5.87 -28.28 -35.54
N THR A 461 4.57 -28.31 -35.24
CA THR A 461 3.51 -28.81 -36.13
C THR A 461 2.37 -27.81 -36.28
N ALA A 462 1.60 -27.91 -37.37
CA ALA A 462 0.40 -27.09 -37.58
C ALA A 462 -0.68 -27.31 -36.50
N GLN A 463 -0.75 -28.52 -35.92
CA GLN A 463 -1.64 -28.82 -34.81
C GLN A 463 -1.22 -28.11 -33.53
N GLU A 464 0.08 -28.11 -33.22
CA GLU A 464 0.64 -27.35 -32.08
C GLU A 464 0.41 -25.84 -32.26
N GLU A 465 0.55 -25.33 -33.49
CA GLU A 465 0.30 -23.92 -33.81
C GLU A 465 -1.18 -23.55 -33.59
N HIS A 466 -2.12 -24.33 -34.14
CA HIS A 466 -3.56 -24.11 -33.92
C HIS A 466 -3.94 -24.24 -32.45
N TRP A 467 -3.37 -25.21 -31.73
CA TRP A 467 -3.60 -25.39 -30.30
C TRP A 467 -3.09 -24.18 -29.50
N ALA A 468 -1.92 -23.64 -29.85
CA ALA A 468 -1.36 -22.44 -29.21
C ALA A 468 -2.22 -21.20 -29.47
N ILE A 469 -2.66 -21.00 -30.72
CA ILE A 469 -3.58 -19.90 -31.10
C ILE A 469 -4.90 -20.02 -30.32
N HIS A 470 -5.49 -21.21 -30.28
CA HIS A 470 -6.75 -21.47 -29.58
C HIS A 470 -6.68 -21.13 -28.08
N ASN A 471 -5.55 -21.44 -27.45
CA ASN A 471 -5.34 -21.22 -26.02
C ASN A 471 -4.62 -19.90 -25.71
N GLU A 472 -4.44 -19.00 -26.70
CA GLU A 472 -3.70 -17.77 -26.50
C GLU A 472 -4.43 -16.85 -25.49
N GLY A 473 -3.74 -16.52 -24.39
CA GLY A 473 -4.29 -15.75 -23.28
C GLY A 473 -4.94 -16.59 -22.18
N HIS A 474 -5.10 -17.91 -22.38
CA HIS A 474 -5.56 -18.81 -21.33
C HIS A 474 -4.41 -19.20 -20.39
N LYS A 475 -4.30 -18.50 -19.26
CA LYS A 475 -3.18 -18.65 -18.30
C LYS A 475 -3.05 -20.03 -17.66
N ARG A 476 -4.12 -20.83 -17.62
CA ARG A 476 -4.14 -22.19 -17.05
C ARG A 476 -4.17 -23.30 -18.10
N GLY A 477 -3.93 -22.98 -19.37
CA GLY A 477 -3.86 -23.98 -20.43
C GLY A 477 -2.76 -25.02 -20.16
N ARG A 478 -3.00 -26.27 -20.56
CA ARG A 478 -2.00 -27.34 -20.53
C ARG A 478 -0.74 -26.85 -21.25
N LYS A 479 0.38 -26.62 -20.59
CA LYS A 479 1.61 -26.22 -21.31
C LYS A 479 2.05 -27.37 -22.23
N LEU A 480 2.55 -27.04 -23.43
CA LEU A 480 3.24 -28.01 -24.28
C LEU A 480 4.39 -28.60 -23.45
N ALA A 481 4.19 -29.80 -22.91
CA ALA A 481 5.18 -30.48 -22.10
C ALA A 481 6.27 -31.04 -23.03
N ASP A 482 7.53 -30.95 -22.61
CA ASP A 482 8.61 -31.75 -23.18
C ASP A 482 8.37 -33.22 -22.82
N GLU A 483 7.54 -33.91 -23.60
CA GLU A 483 7.49 -35.38 -23.59
C GLU A 483 8.88 -35.92 -23.98
N PRO A 484 9.50 -36.81 -23.17
CA PRO A 484 10.71 -37.48 -23.59
C PRO A 484 10.35 -38.40 -24.76
N VAL A 485 11.09 -38.29 -25.86
CA VAL A 485 10.94 -39.18 -27.01
C VAL A 485 11.01 -40.62 -26.53
N GLY A 486 9.84 -41.26 -26.47
CA GLY A 486 9.69 -42.68 -26.16
C GLY A 486 10.50 -43.49 -27.16
N SER A 487 11.33 -44.38 -26.63
CA SER A 487 12.07 -45.38 -27.38
C SER A 487 11.10 -46.44 -27.90
N GLU A 488 10.70 -46.35 -29.16
CA GLU A 488 10.07 -47.47 -29.86
C GLU A 488 11.01 -48.04 -30.93
N THR A 489 11.69 -49.09 -30.47
CA THR A 489 11.90 -50.39 -31.12
C THR A 489 11.71 -50.49 -32.65
N SER A 490 12.81 -50.87 -33.29
CA SER A 490 12.95 -51.51 -34.58
C SER A 490 11.93 -52.63 -34.87
N GLN A 491 11.22 -52.55 -36.00
CA GLN A 491 10.89 -53.70 -36.87
C GLN A 491 10.47 -53.29 -38.30
N GLU A 492 11.33 -53.66 -39.25
CA GLU A 492 11.17 -54.15 -40.64
C GLU A 492 10.12 -53.61 -41.65
N ARG A 493 10.67 -52.90 -42.67
CA ARG A 493 10.56 -53.06 -44.14
C ARG A 493 9.23 -53.46 -44.82
N SER A 494 8.82 -52.65 -45.81
CA SER A 494 8.64 -53.10 -47.21
C SER A 494 8.79 -51.98 -48.24
N ASN A 495 9.32 -52.33 -49.42
CA ASN A 495 9.93 -51.50 -50.46
C ASN A 495 8.99 -50.76 -51.44
N SER A 496 9.61 -49.79 -52.14
CA SER A 496 9.35 -49.26 -53.50
C SER A 496 8.42 -48.04 -53.58
N VAL A 497 8.66 -46.98 -54.37
CA VAL A 497 9.48 -46.78 -55.58
C VAL A 497 10.07 -45.36 -55.56
N SER A 498 11.29 -45.21 -56.08
CA SER A 498 11.94 -43.92 -56.34
C SER A 498 11.24 -43.14 -57.45
N SER A 499 10.85 -41.90 -57.19
CA SER A 499 10.69 -40.88 -58.21
C SER A 499 11.43 -39.62 -57.79
N THR A 500 12.68 -39.53 -58.23
CA THR A 500 13.48 -38.31 -58.21
C THR A 500 12.83 -37.28 -59.13
N SER A 501 12.21 -36.25 -58.56
CA SER A 501 11.88 -35.02 -59.29
C SER A 501 12.21 -33.82 -58.42
N THR A 502 13.40 -33.28 -58.68
CA THR A 502 13.73 -31.85 -58.71
C THR A 502 13.17 -30.98 -57.58
N THR A 503 14.08 -30.61 -56.68
CA THR A 503 14.07 -29.38 -55.89
C THR A 503 13.59 -28.18 -56.71
N ALA A 504 12.32 -27.85 -56.56
CA ALA A 504 11.85 -26.48 -56.61
C ALA A 504 11.71 -26.04 -55.15
N SER A 505 12.69 -25.29 -54.67
CA SER A 505 12.55 -24.49 -53.45
C SER A 505 11.51 -23.41 -53.72
N SER A 506 10.23 -23.77 -53.64
CA SER A 506 9.18 -22.79 -53.44
C SER A 506 9.39 -22.22 -52.04
N ASN A 507 10.04 -21.06 -51.96
CA ASN A 507 9.84 -20.14 -50.85
C ASN A 507 8.37 -19.69 -50.89
N SER A 508 7.44 -20.58 -50.54
CA SER A 508 6.10 -20.16 -50.19
C SER A 508 6.24 -19.48 -48.83
N VAL A 509 6.37 -18.16 -48.86
CA VAL A 509 6.10 -17.35 -47.68
C VAL A 509 4.65 -17.66 -47.30
N THR A 510 4.44 -18.60 -46.38
CA THR A 510 3.13 -18.84 -45.79
C THR A 510 2.81 -17.58 -45.01
N HIS A 511 2.02 -16.68 -45.59
CA HIS A 511 1.52 -15.51 -44.90
C HIS A 511 0.67 -15.99 -43.71
N ARG A 512 1.26 -15.99 -42.51
CA ARG A 512 0.52 -16.27 -41.28
C ARG A 512 -0.46 -15.13 -41.05
N HIS A 513 -1.72 -15.46 -40.83
CA HIS A 513 -2.72 -14.46 -40.44
C HIS A 513 -2.44 -13.99 -39.02
N GLN A 514 -2.49 -12.68 -38.80
CA GLN A 514 -2.39 -12.11 -37.45
C GLN A 514 -3.61 -12.49 -36.63
N THR A 515 -3.38 -13.13 -35.49
CA THR A 515 -4.41 -13.58 -34.55
C THR A 515 -4.39 -12.82 -33.22
N PHE A 516 -3.34 -12.03 -32.97
CA PHE A 516 -3.12 -11.29 -31.73
C PHE A 516 -3.02 -9.78 -31.98
N PHE A 517 -3.72 -8.98 -31.19
CA PHE A 517 -3.90 -7.54 -31.38
C PHE A 517 -3.53 -6.73 -30.13
N SER A 518 -3.12 -5.47 -30.32
CA SER A 518 -2.76 -4.56 -29.22
C SER A 518 -3.89 -4.37 -28.20
N ALA A 519 -5.15 -4.35 -28.66
CA ALA A 519 -6.32 -4.30 -27.78
C ALA A 519 -6.36 -5.48 -26.79
N GLN A 520 -6.06 -6.71 -27.24
CA GLN A 520 -6.01 -7.88 -26.36
C GLN A 520 -4.87 -7.78 -25.37
N SER A 521 -3.69 -7.32 -25.81
CA SER A 521 -2.54 -7.11 -24.93
C SER A 521 -2.84 -6.07 -23.85
N TYR A 522 -3.50 -4.97 -24.21
CA TYR A 522 -3.89 -3.90 -23.30
C TYR A 522 -4.89 -4.39 -22.25
N LEU A 523 -5.96 -5.05 -22.68
CA LEU A 523 -6.96 -5.61 -21.76
C LEU A 523 -6.34 -6.60 -20.77
N ARG A 524 -5.49 -7.50 -21.25
CA ARG A 524 -4.76 -8.46 -20.40
C ARG A 524 -3.85 -7.74 -19.39
N TYR A 525 -3.11 -6.72 -19.82
CA TYR A 525 -2.25 -5.93 -18.95
C TYR A 525 -3.05 -5.20 -17.87
N GLN A 526 -4.15 -4.54 -18.23
CA GLN A 526 -4.99 -3.82 -17.26
C GLN A 526 -5.70 -4.78 -16.30
N GLY A 527 -6.15 -5.94 -16.77
CA GLY A 527 -6.65 -7.01 -15.91
C GLY A 527 -5.60 -7.46 -14.89
N ASP A 528 -4.37 -7.68 -15.34
CA ASP A 528 -3.25 -8.12 -14.48
C ASP A 528 -2.79 -7.06 -13.49
N LYS A 529 -2.82 -5.79 -13.89
CA LYS A 529 -2.55 -4.67 -12.98
C LYS A 529 -3.67 -4.53 -11.94
N PHE A 530 -4.92 -4.71 -12.35
CA PHE A 530 -6.07 -4.57 -11.47
C PHE A 530 -6.20 -5.68 -10.46
N ILE A 531 -6.00 -6.94 -10.88
CA ILE A 531 -5.95 -8.04 -9.93
C ILE A 531 -5.01 -7.60 -8.85
N ASN A 532 -3.83 -7.08 -9.20
CA ASN A 532 -2.75 -6.70 -8.29
C ASN A 532 -3.03 -5.61 -7.22
N ARG A 533 -4.27 -5.14 -7.09
CA ARG A 533 -4.63 -4.15 -6.07
C ARG A 533 -6.06 -4.29 -5.54
N PHE A 534 -6.79 -5.33 -5.92
CA PHE A 534 -8.20 -5.49 -5.58
C PHE A 534 -8.54 -6.93 -5.18
N ASP A 535 -9.49 -7.06 -4.26
CA ASP A 535 -9.97 -8.35 -3.77
C ASP A 535 -11.30 -8.75 -4.44
N ALA A 536 -11.49 -10.05 -4.74
CA ALA A 536 -12.64 -10.52 -5.48
C ALA A 536 -13.95 -10.48 -4.66
N ASN A 537 -13.91 -10.81 -3.37
CA ASN A 537 -15.07 -10.68 -2.48
C ASN A 537 -15.45 -9.22 -2.30
N CYS A 538 -14.47 -8.32 -2.15
CA CYS A 538 -14.73 -6.88 -2.14
C CYS A 538 -15.37 -6.41 -3.44
N TYR A 539 -14.91 -6.90 -4.60
CA TYR A 539 -15.51 -6.56 -5.90
C TYR A 539 -16.97 -7.00 -5.99
N ILE A 540 -17.27 -8.22 -5.54
CA ILE A 540 -18.64 -8.72 -5.44
C ILE A 540 -19.48 -7.86 -4.49
N SER A 541 -18.96 -7.55 -3.30
CA SER A 541 -19.65 -6.75 -2.28
C SER A 541 -20.03 -5.37 -2.79
N ILE A 542 -19.09 -4.63 -3.40
CA ILE A 542 -19.37 -3.27 -3.90
C ILE A 542 -20.24 -3.31 -5.16
N THR A 543 -20.06 -4.27 -6.08
CA THR A 543 -20.96 -4.35 -7.25
C THR A 543 -22.40 -4.74 -6.85
N ARG A 544 -22.58 -5.54 -5.80
CA ARG A 544 -23.91 -5.80 -5.21
C ARG A 544 -24.47 -4.54 -4.54
N LYS A 545 -23.62 -3.75 -3.88
CA LYS A 545 -24.00 -2.44 -3.32
C LYS A 545 -24.56 -1.50 -4.39
N LEU A 546 -23.90 -1.41 -5.56
CA LEU A 546 -24.42 -0.60 -6.67
C LEU A 546 -25.84 -1.01 -7.06
N ASP A 547 -26.14 -2.31 -7.07
CA ASP A 547 -27.48 -2.83 -7.39
C ASP A 547 -28.56 -2.38 -6.38
N THR A 548 -28.18 -1.97 -5.18
CA THR A 548 -29.12 -1.43 -4.16
C THR A 548 -29.47 0.04 -4.36
N HIS A 549 -28.75 0.75 -5.25
CA HIS A 549 -28.92 2.18 -5.45
C HIS A 549 -30.21 2.51 -6.19
N ASP A 550 -31.12 3.12 -5.45
CA ASP A 550 -32.34 3.73 -5.96
C ASP A 550 -32.76 4.80 -4.96
N ILE A 551 -32.66 6.08 -5.32
CA ILE A 551 -33.05 7.14 -4.40
C ILE A 551 -34.55 7.10 -4.08
N ALA A 552 -35.37 6.41 -4.87
CA ALA A 552 -36.80 6.26 -4.61
C ALA A 552 -37.19 5.04 -3.78
N ARG A 553 -36.26 4.09 -3.59
CA ARG A 553 -36.55 2.88 -2.81
C ARG A 553 -36.91 3.23 -1.36
N ASP A 554 -37.99 2.66 -0.85
CA ASP A 554 -38.43 2.80 0.55
C ASP A 554 -38.65 4.26 1.01
N ARG A 555 -38.86 5.18 0.07
CA ARG A 555 -39.25 6.59 0.32
C ARG A 555 -40.63 6.84 -0.27
N ASP A 556 -41.37 7.77 0.33
CA ASP A 556 -42.67 8.19 -0.20
C ASP A 556 -42.47 9.10 -1.42
N GLY A 557 -42.81 8.60 -2.61
CA GLY A 557 -42.75 9.34 -3.86
C GLY A 557 -42.10 8.53 -4.99
N ASP A 558 -42.31 8.97 -6.23
CA ASP A 558 -41.54 8.47 -7.36
C ASP A 558 -40.20 9.21 -7.49
N LEU A 559 -39.37 8.76 -8.44
CA LEU A 559 -38.05 9.31 -8.69
C LEU A 559 -38.09 10.82 -8.96
N GLU A 560 -39.04 11.27 -9.77
CA GLU A 560 -39.20 12.67 -10.20
C GLU A 560 -39.59 13.56 -9.02
N SER A 561 -40.57 13.13 -8.23
CA SER A 561 -41.01 13.83 -7.01
C SER A 561 -39.88 13.94 -5.99
N LEU A 562 -39.09 12.88 -5.82
CA LEU A 562 -37.98 12.88 -4.85
C LEU A 562 -36.83 13.77 -5.32
N LEU A 563 -36.44 13.73 -6.60
CA LEU A 563 -35.49 14.70 -7.17
C LEU A 563 -36.01 16.14 -7.01
N GLY A 564 -37.31 16.36 -7.26
CA GLY A 564 -37.97 17.65 -7.06
C GLY A 564 -37.98 18.15 -5.61
N SER A 565 -37.82 17.24 -4.65
CA SER A 565 -37.74 17.58 -3.22
C SER A 565 -36.35 18.09 -2.79
N LEU A 566 -35.29 17.72 -3.52
CA LEU A 566 -33.90 18.11 -3.20
C LEU A 566 -33.68 19.59 -3.58
N LYS A 567 -33.36 20.44 -2.60
CA LYS A 567 -33.29 21.91 -2.78
C LYS A 567 -31.87 22.48 -2.86
N GLN A 568 -30.85 21.63 -2.79
CA GLN A 568 -29.45 22.01 -2.93
C GLN A 568 -29.18 22.66 -4.29
N GLN A 569 -28.22 23.59 -4.35
CA GLN A 569 -27.66 23.97 -5.65
C GLN A 569 -26.88 22.77 -6.18
N ALA A 570 -27.12 22.41 -7.43
CA ALA A 570 -26.51 21.21 -8.02
C ALA A 570 -25.83 21.53 -9.34
N LEU A 571 -24.57 21.09 -9.48
CA LEU A 571 -23.89 21.00 -10.77
C LEU A 571 -23.90 19.54 -11.22
N VAL A 572 -24.80 19.20 -12.14
CA VAL A 572 -24.85 17.86 -12.74
C VAL A 572 -23.88 17.84 -13.92
N VAL A 573 -22.90 16.94 -13.90
CA VAL A 573 -21.92 16.82 -14.98
C VAL A 573 -22.14 15.51 -15.72
N GLY A 574 -22.62 15.60 -16.96
CA GLY A 574 -22.82 14.45 -17.85
C GLY A 574 -21.74 14.35 -18.92
N ILE A 575 -21.45 13.14 -19.39
CA ILE A 575 -20.50 12.89 -20.48
C ILE A 575 -21.26 12.39 -21.71
N SER A 576 -21.04 13.04 -22.86
CA SER A 576 -21.81 12.78 -24.10
C SER A 576 -21.67 11.34 -24.61
N SER A 577 -20.53 10.71 -24.38
CA SER A 577 -20.18 9.37 -24.87
C SER A 577 -20.28 8.26 -23.83
N ASP A 578 -20.77 8.56 -22.61
CA ASP A 578 -20.90 7.57 -21.55
C ASP A 578 -21.92 6.49 -21.93
N GLY A 579 -21.44 5.24 -21.99
CA GLY A 579 -22.24 4.07 -22.31
C GLY A 579 -22.69 3.26 -21.09
N LEU A 580 -22.26 3.66 -19.89
CA LEU A 580 -22.63 3.03 -18.63
C LEU A 580 -23.71 3.84 -17.92
N PHE A 581 -23.41 5.10 -17.58
CA PHE A 581 -24.37 6.08 -17.06
C PHE A 581 -24.68 7.08 -18.16
N THR A 582 -25.72 6.81 -18.92
CA THR A 582 -26.03 7.55 -20.14
C THR A 582 -26.30 9.02 -19.88
N TYR A 583 -25.98 9.89 -20.85
CA TYR A 583 -26.24 11.33 -20.75
C TYR A 583 -27.69 11.66 -20.36
N SER A 584 -28.66 10.88 -20.85
CA SER A 584 -30.08 11.02 -20.52
C SER A 584 -30.41 10.80 -19.04
N GLU A 585 -29.65 9.97 -18.32
CA GLU A 585 -29.83 9.78 -16.88
C GLU A 585 -29.38 11.02 -16.10
N GLN A 586 -28.33 11.72 -16.58
CA GLN A 586 -27.93 12.99 -16.00
C GLN A 586 -28.89 14.13 -16.38
N GLU A 587 -29.43 14.13 -17.61
CA GLU A 587 -30.52 15.04 -18.00
C GLU A 587 -31.73 14.88 -17.07
N THR A 588 -32.08 13.64 -16.73
CA THR A 588 -33.18 13.36 -15.80
C THR A 588 -32.94 13.96 -14.42
N ILE A 589 -31.73 13.81 -13.85
CA ILE A 589 -31.37 14.42 -12.56
C ILE A 589 -31.55 15.94 -12.62
N ALA A 590 -30.95 16.58 -13.63
CA ALA A 590 -30.97 18.03 -13.77
C ALA A 590 -32.37 18.58 -14.10
N GLN A 591 -33.19 17.84 -14.83
CA GLN A 591 -34.54 18.25 -15.21
C GLN A 591 -35.47 18.32 -14.00
N PHE A 592 -35.37 17.36 -13.07
CA PHE A 592 -36.30 17.28 -11.93
C PHE A 592 -35.78 17.96 -10.67
N MET A 593 -34.48 18.15 -10.51
CA MET A 593 -33.94 18.96 -9.41
C MET A 593 -34.13 20.46 -9.70
N PRO A 594 -34.82 21.22 -8.83
CA PRO A 594 -35.23 22.60 -9.11
C PRO A 594 -34.08 23.60 -9.27
N ASN A 595 -32.93 23.34 -8.64
CA ASN A 595 -31.77 24.23 -8.59
C ASN A 595 -30.54 23.57 -9.25
N ALA A 596 -30.76 22.73 -10.26
CA ALA A 596 -29.69 22.04 -10.96
C ALA A 596 -29.28 22.74 -12.26
N GLU A 597 -27.97 22.83 -12.48
CA GLU A 597 -27.33 23.18 -13.74
C GLU A 597 -26.74 21.91 -14.36
N LEU A 598 -27.07 21.61 -15.62
CA LEU A 598 -26.45 20.52 -16.38
C LEU A 598 -25.30 21.04 -17.23
N VAL A 599 -24.12 20.50 -17.02
CA VAL A 599 -22.94 20.74 -17.87
C VAL A 599 -22.52 19.45 -18.55
N LYS A 600 -22.12 19.57 -19.82
CA LYS A 600 -21.72 18.45 -20.66
C LYS A 600 -20.21 18.45 -20.89
N ILE A 601 -19.58 17.32 -20.64
CA ILE A 601 -18.23 17.00 -21.11
C ILE A 601 -18.36 16.34 -22.48
N ASP A 602 -17.83 16.97 -23.51
CA ASP A 602 -17.74 16.38 -24.85
C ASP A 602 -16.38 15.70 -25.03
N SER A 603 -16.30 14.44 -24.58
CA SER A 603 -15.09 13.63 -24.64
C SER A 603 -15.39 12.29 -25.32
N PRO A 604 -14.51 11.76 -26.17
CA PRO A 604 -14.67 10.42 -26.75
C PRO A 604 -14.34 9.31 -25.74
N GLU A 605 -13.91 9.65 -24.53
CA GLU A 605 -13.36 8.67 -23.58
C GLU A 605 -14.40 7.84 -22.84
N GLY A 606 -15.70 8.06 -23.04
CA GLY A 606 -16.76 7.35 -22.34
C GLY A 606 -16.83 7.74 -20.87
N HIS A 607 -17.30 6.83 -20.03
CA HIS A 607 -17.41 7.00 -18.58
C HIS A 607 -16.11 7.50 -17.94
N ASP A 608 -14.95 7.00 -18.37
CA ASP A 608 -13.64 7.39 -17.83
C ASP A 608 -13.28 8.87 -18.04
N ALA A 609 -14.05 9.64 -18.81
CA ALA A 609 -13.75 11.06 -19.02
C ALA A 609 -13.68 11.86 -17.71
N PHE A 610 -14.44 11.47 -16.66
CA PHE A 610 -14.34 12.15 -15.36
C PHE A 610 -12.99 11.93 -14.63
N LEU A 611 -12.15 11.02 -15.12
CA LEU A 611 -10.80 10.72 -14.63
C LEU A 611 -9.70 11.10 -15.63
N LEU A 612 -10.04 11.84 -16.68
CA LEU A 612 -9.13 12.19 -17.77
C LEU A 612 -9.22 13.65 -18.16
N GLU A 613 -10.43 14.20 -18.19
CA GLU A 613 -10.71 15.57 -18.61
C GLU A 613 -10.50 16.57 -17.46
N PHE A 614 -9.41 16.39 -16.69
CA PHE A 614 -9.17 17.10 -15.43
C PHE A 614 -9.22 18.62 -15.57
N ALA A 615 -8.69 19.18 -16.65
CA ALA A 615 -8.72 20.63 -16.88
C ALA A 615 -10.15 21.15 -17.04
N SER A 616 -10.97 20.44 -17.81
CA SER A 616 -12.38 20.79 -18.06
C SER A 616 -13.19 20.67 -16.76
N ILE A 617 -13.04 19.54 -16.06
CA ILE A 617 -13.72 19.27 -14.79
C ILE A 617 -13.32 20.29 -13.72
N ASN A 618 -12.03 20.57 -13.58
CA ASN A 618 -11.53 21.55 -12.62
C ASN A 618 -12.16 22.93 -12.87
N GLN A 619 -12.22 23.37 -14.14
CA GLN A 619 -12.83 24.65 -14.49
C GLN A 619 -14.33 24.68 -14.13
N MET A 620 -15.09 23.65 -14.51
CA MET A 620 -16.52 23.57 -14.23
C MET A 620 -16.81 23.60 -12.73
N ILE A 621 -16.06 22.82 -11.93
CA ILE A 621 -16.22 22.80 -10.48
C ILE A 621 -15.84 24.16 -9.89
N MET A 622 -14.71 24.75 -10.32
CA MET A 622 -14.30 26.07 -9.84
C MET A 622 -15.33 27.15 -10.12
N ASP A 623 -15.90 27.18 -11.33
CA ASP A 623 -16.93 28.16 -11.70
C ASP A 623 -18.16 28.04 -10.80
N PHE A 624 -18.59 26.82 -10.50
CA PHE A 624 -19.69 26.56 -9.57
C PHE A 624 -19.33 26.96 -8.13
N LEU A 625 -18.17 26.56 -7.62
CA LEU A 625 -17.73 26.91 -6.25
C LEU A 625 -17.56 28.42 -6.06
N ASN A 626 -17.07 29.14 -7.07
CA ASN A 626 -16.94 30.59 -7.04
C ASN A 626 -18.29 31.31 -6.90
N ARG A 627 -19.38 30.72 -7.41
CA ARG A 627 -20.74 31.26 -7.26
C ARG A 627 -21.40 30.82 -5.95
N GLU A 628 -21.46 29.51 -5.72
CA GLU A 628 -22.30 28.92 -4.66
C GLU A 628 -21.57 28.77 -3.31
N CYS A 629 -20.25 28.88 -3.28
CA CYS A 629 -19.40 28.83 -2.08
C CYS A 629 -18.50 30.10 -1.98
N ALA A 630 -18.97 31.23 -2.51
CA ALA A 630 -18.19 32.46 -2.63
C ALA A 630 -17.62 32.96 -1.29
N ASP A 631 -18.33 32.77 -0.18
CA ASP A 631 -17.90 33.12 1.16
C ASP A 631 -16.68 32.31 1.62
N ILE A 632 -16.60 31.03 1.26
CA ILE A 632 -15.47 30.15 1.57
C ILE A 632 -14.30 30.40 0.62
N VAL A 633 -14.56 30.48 -0.69
CA VAL A 633 -13.48 30.62 -1.70
C VAL A 633 -12.76 31.97 -1.55
N ASN A 634 -13.50 33.05 -1.25
CA ASN A 634 -12.92 34.38 -1.05
C ASN A 634 -12.36 34.61 0.36
N ALA A 635 -12.54 33.68 1.31
CA ALA A 635 -11.96 33.80 2.64
C ALA A 635 -10.42 33.79 2.59
N PRO A 636 -9.72 34.39 3.57
CA PRO A 636 -8.26 34.25 3.67
C PRO A 636 -7.84 32.77 3.69
N GLY A 637 -6.84 32.41 2.89
CA GLY A 637 -6.35 31.03 2.83
C GLY A 637 -5.65 30.61 4.13
N ILE A 638 -5.83 29.34 4.50
CA ILE A 638 -5.10 28.69 5.58
C ILE A 638 -3.74 28.20 5.02
N PRO A 639 -2.62 28.35 5.76
CA PRO A 639 -1.33 27.84 5.31
C PRO A 639 -1.39 26.35 4.99
N TRP A 640 -0.87 25.99 3.82
CA TRP A 640 -0.80 24.63 3.29
C TRP A 640 0.65 24.35 2.90
N GLU A 641 1.24 23.30 3.49
CA GLU A 641 2.67 23.02 3.42
C GLU A 641 3.03 21.94 2.36
N GLU A 642 2.04 21.27 1.76
CA GLU A 642 2.28 20.26 0.72
C GLU A 642 2.28 20.88 -0.68
N GLU A 643 3.28 20.49 -1.50
CA GLU A 643 3.38 20.89 -2.91
C GLU A 643 2.14 20.41 -3.70
N PRO A 644 1.50 21.27 -4.53
CA PRO A 644 0.39 20.86 -5.37
C PRO A 644 0.81 19.76 -6.35
N VAL A 645 -0.07 18.77 -6.56
CA VAL A 645 0.18 17.69 -7.52
C VAL A 645 -0.03 18.24 -8.94
N THR A 646 1.06 18.60 -9.61
CA THR A 646 1.03 19.22 -10.95
C THR A 646 1.06 18.22 -12.10
N GLU A 647 1.56 17.01 -11.86
CA GLU A 647 1.65 15.94 -12.87
C GLU A 647 0.58 14.88 -12.69
N ILE A 648 0.05 14.37 -13.80
CA ILE A 648 -0.76 13.14 -13.83
C ILE A 648 0.19 12.01 -13.47
N LYS A 649 0.27 11.66 -12.18
CA LYS A 649 0.92 10.41 -11.76
C LYS A 649 0.23 9.27 -12.49
N GLU A 650 0.98 8.26 -12.93
CA GLU A 650 0.39 6.99 -13.39
C GLU A 650 -0.55 6.49 -12.30
N SER A 651 -1.86 6.69 -12.50
CA SER A 651 -2.82 6.37 -11.47
C SER A 651 -2.71 4.89 -11.15
N VAL A 652 -2.65 4.56 -9.85
CA VAL A 652 -2.70 3.18 -9.38
C VAL A 652 -3.96 2.49 -9.92
N PHE A 653 -5.01 3.27 -10.22
CA PHE A 653 -6.27 2.80 -10.74
C PHE A 653 -6.26 2.45 -12.24
N GLY A 654 -5.19 2.82 -12.96
CA GLY A 654 -4.95 2.46 -14.38
C GLY A 654 -5.70 3.32 -15.40
N GLU A 655 -6.61 4.18 -14.94
CA GLU A 655 -7.50 4.96 -15.80
C GLU A 655 -6.79 6.17 -16.44
N ALA A 656 -5.77 6.74 -15.77
CA ALA A 656 -5.02 7.93 -16.19
C ALA A 656 -3.58 7.67 -16.70
N GLU A 657 -3.23 6.45 -17.12
CA GLU A 657 -1.92 6.20 -17.76
C GLU A 657 -1.79 6.96 -19.09
N ASP A 658 -0.63 7.54 -19.38
CA ASP A 658 -0.33 8.16 -20.68
C ASP A 658 -0.33 7.08 -21.77
N VAL A 659 -1.46 7.01 -22.48
CA VAL A 659 -1.79 5.99 -23.48
C VAL A 659 -0.94 6.12 -24.73
N THR A 660 -0.12 7.16 -24.88
CA THR A 660 0.89 7.26 -25.94
C THR A 660 1.91 6.11 -25.88
N ASN A 661 1.94 5.37 -24.77
CA ASN A 661 2.74 4.16 -24.60
C ASN A 661 2.20 2.88 -25.26
N TRP A 662 1.02 2.87 -25.91
CA TRP A 662 0.40 1.65 -26.46
C TRP A 662 0.01 1.66 -27.95
#